data_AF-A0AAN7WVU0-F1
#
_entry.id   AF-A0AAN7WVU0-F1
#
_cell.length_a   1.000
_cell.length_b   1.000
_cell.length_c   1.000
_cell.angle_alpha   90.00
_cell.angle_beta   90.00
_cell.angle_gamma   90.00
#
_symmetry.space_group_name_H-M   'P 1'
#
loop_
_entity.id
_entity.type
_entity.pdbx_description
1 polymer ?
#
loop_
_entity_poly.entity_id
_entity_poly.type
_entity_poly.pdbx_seq_one_letter_code
_entity_poly.pdbx_strand_id
1 'polypeptide(L)'
;MPWGIDGQFLSSGKISPNKAAKLKSSYRLLHDTLKSSQDSELHFLGEAKRCRAELQRLHADLERAEEQSTSEQPESEVNELRQQLLQACNELKASEDREYKTHHRLRCLREEKRYLEKENEIQPQPAELESRTKVLNETHEDLRKEVSERRLEVRSLTEDVETHEMQILREQKELEDKTEIIELKEAERARLISVPEQVLKEIERKHSKKESALKKMEALNAETLGMEQHVKEVEERNLVMRWKKKEMNEELEGVRAKVEASQRESRQLLKEQEVSREEDAVCMGDRGILEMRLQNIMCDRKHLHESQSVQLKEKNRQTQALKRMEHALTLASEQLEHTQSIYNDLKSQLDAVPKQEARIQQRMELQKEVDALKVSFEQQPSVTKEESQKTQQRGMIQDLLRESNCIREELHNLRCLTQIKVEERGQKHRDLLRAEQLNQHIRTELREKDLIIMDHKKLNSTLQRRVLQYCKLCSMITEERNKYVTLKQIASQTIAELTEQIKVLENETEIQRSIVINKERSLTKARMRLSNSSKIRDKLKNDISKVAWKHRQITQEHDDDKLELMKLTEMVNLQEQALLDINRNHETAIQRRNSLGIDLLEQEEVFFSDYEKVNIQEAAITKGNMTLETLEKETRDLQLEINEERRQIDLKKKELPLKRKLEEEITMLQIELSEARDKTLEGLNRSIGYKELKGKDPTTVELVKKIEQLEMTLAEHERRLLEKQLLLDQVTRLSKPLSERAENCQQDRLSLAKKLNELRTHILDSNQRMMAVSAELSVKHAIALSLQQEIKEKEFQMDRCQRQLEEGLPTCPELEKEWRRMLRDRKRRRRDKEERERLAEEEQWNQLPNGDYTTAESRPNAYVPQTDSLPLPKPYGAQAPFKPSQPGANMRHIRKPTLQPLDI
;
A
#
# COMPACT_ATOMS: atom_id res chain seq x y z
N MET A 1 107.42 117.11 -124.37
CA MET A 1 107.56 117.92 -125.60
C MET A 1 107.03 117.09 -126.77
N PRO A 2 106.47 117.71 -127.83
CA PRO A 2 105.37 118.71 -127.85
C PRO A 2 104.15 118.07 -128.59
N TRP A 3 103.00 118.68 -128.93
CA TRP A 3 102.69 119.94 -129.63
C TRP A 3 101.19 120.27 -129.49
N GLY A 4 100.79 121.51 -129.77
CA GLY A 4 99.39 121.93 -129.73
C GLY A 4 98.61 121.65 -131.02
N ILE A 5 97.32 121.31 -130.88
CA ILE A 5 96.30 121.38 -131.95
C ILE A 5 95.03 122.03 -131.39
N ASP A 6 95.15 123.28 -130.95
CA ASP A 6 94.00 124.12 -130.52
C ASP A 6 93.75 125.32 -131.46
N GLY A 7 94.52 125.44 -132.55
CA GLY A 7 94.50 126.62 -133.43
C GLY A 7 93.44 126.64 -134.55
N GLN A 8 92.84 125.49 -134.91
CA GLN A 8 91.98 125.39 -136.12
C GLN A 8 90.46 125.34 -135.84
N PHE A 9 90.03 125.14 -134.59
CA PHE A 9 88.60 125.11 -134.24
C PHE A 9 88.05 126.44 -133.69
N LEU A 10 88.89 127.41 -133.34
CA LEU A 10 88.45 128.78 -133.04
C LEU A 10 88.12 129.59 -134.30
N SER A 11 88.82 129.37 -135.41
CA SER A 11 88.64 130.11 -136.67
C SER A 11 87.49 129.62 -137.56
N SER A 12 86.88 128.46 -137.23
CA SER A 12 85.83 127.81 -138.03
C SER A 12 84.43 127.83 -137.40
N GLY A 13 84.23 128.55 -136.29
CA GLY A 13 82.91 128.88 -135.72
C GLY A 13 82.07 127.71 -135.16
N LYS A 14 82.54 126.46 -135.27
CA LYS A 14 81.75 125.26 -134.92
C LYS A 14 81.74 124.90 -133.42
N ILE A 15 82.50 125.61 -132.57
CA ILE A 15 82.56 125.36 -131.13
C ILE A 15 82.56 126.69 -130.35
N SER A 16 81.56 126.88 -129.47
CA SER A 16 81.56 127.99 -128.50
C SER A 16 82.75 127.87 -127.55
N PRO A 17 83.39 128.98 -127.12
CA PRO A 17 84.54 128.94 -126.19
C PRO A 17 84.27 128.13 -124.91
N ASN A 18 83.01 128.08 -124.44
CA ASN A 18 82.61 127.28 -123.28
C ASN A 18 82.69 125.76 -123.49
N LYS A 19 82.57 125.26 -124.73
CA LYS A 19 82.73 123.81 -125.03
C LYS A 19 84.21 123.41 -125.10
N ALA A 20 85.08 124.28 -125.62
CA ALA A 20 86.52 124.06 -125.61
C ALA A 20 87.08 124.07 -124.17
N ALA A 21 86.62 124.99 -123.32
CA ALA A 21 87.01 125.04 -121.91
C ALA A 21 86.66 123.74 -121.14
N LYS A 22 85.47 123.16 -121.37
CA LYS A 22 85.03 121.91 -120.72
C LYS A 22 85.85 120.68 -121.13
N LEU A 23 86.25 120.56 -122.39
CA LEU A 23 87.16 119.49 -122.84
C LEU A 23 88.55 119.63 -122.20
N LYS A 24 89.04 120.87 -122.07
CA LYS A 24 90.34 121.18 -121.47
C LYS A 24 90.40 120.95 -119.96
N SER A 25 89.29 121.15 -119.24
CA SER A 25 89.18 120.75 -117.82
C SER A 25 89.10 119.23 -117.65
N SER A 26 88.39 118.52 -118.53
CA SER A 26 88.25 117.06 -118.45
C SER A 26 89.57 116.32 -118.69
N TYR A 27 90.42 116.83 -119.60
CA TYR A 27 91.73 116.24 -119.87
C TYR A 27 92.72 116.41 -118.70
N ARG A 28 92.69 117.56 -117.99
CA ARG A 28 93.55 117.79 -116.81
C ARG A 28 93.22 116.82 -115.68
N LEU A 29 91.93 116.62 -115.39
CA LEU A 29 91.48 115.70 -114.34
C LEU A 29 91.97 114.25 -114.57
N LEU A 30 92.00 113.82 -115.83
CA LEU A 30 92.49 112.51 -116.28
C LEU A 30 94.02 112.39 -116.22
N HIS A 31 94.74 113.46 -116.53
CA HIS A 31 96.20 113.50 -116.42
C HIS A 31 96.66 113.43 -114.95
N ASP A 32 95.98 114.15 -114.06
CA ASP A 32 96.37 114.22 -112.65
C ASP A 32 96.06 112.92 -111.88
N THR A 33 94.99 112.20 -112.26
CA THR A 33 94.73 110.85 -111.74
C THR A 33 95.80 109.84 -112.19
N LEU A 34 96.18 109.84 -113.48
CA LEU A 34 97.22 108.95 -114.00
C LEU A 34 98.58 109.15 -113.31
N LYS A 35 98.91 110.39 -112.94
CA LYS A 35 100.15 110.69 -112.22
C LYS A 35 100.15 110.11 -110.80
N SER A 36 99.03 110.22 -110.07
CA SER A 36 98.90 109.65 -108.73
C SER A 36 98.99 108.11 -108.68
N SER A 37 98.57 107.42 -109.74
CA SER A 37 98.75 105.96 -109.85
C SER A 37 100.20 105.55 -110.09
N GLN A 38 100.98 106.33 -110.85
CA GLN A 38 102.40 106.03 -111.09
C GLN A 38 103.26 106.25 -109.83
N ASP A 39 102.98 107.29 -109.05
CA ASP A 39 103.72 107.57 -107.80
C ASP A 39 103.45 106.49 -106.72
N SER A 40 102.23 105.93 -106.68
CA SER A 40 101.89 104.83 -105.77
C SER A 40 102.40 103.46 -106.24
N GLU A 41 102.45 103.19 -107.54
CA GLU A 41 103.07 101.99 -108.11
C GLU A 41 104.60 101.97 -107.84
N LEU A 42 105.27 103.13 -107.95
CA LEU A 42 106.69 103.28 -107.59
C LEU A 42 106.97 103.00 -106.10
N HIS A 43 106.05 103.35 -105.20
CA HIS A 43 106.20 103.06 -103.77
C HIS A 43 106.27 101.55 -103.50
N PHE A 44 105.29 100.78 -104.01
CA PHE A 44 105.25 99.33 -103.80
C PHE A 44 106.39 98.60 -104.53
N LEU A 45 106.84 99.08 -105.68
CA LEU A 45 108.05 98.58 -106.36
C LEU A 45 109.34 98.84 -105.55
N GLY A 46 109.36 99.90 -104.72
CA GLY A 46 110.43 100.17 -103.76
C GLY A 46 110.46 99.17 -102.60
N GLU A 47 109.30 98.80 -102.06
CA GLU A 47 109.20 97.82 -100.97
C GLU A 47 109.55 96.40 -101.43
N ALA A 48 109.06 95.98 -102.61
CA ALA A 48 109.42 94.69 -103.21
C ALA A 48 110.94 94.54 -103.45
N LYS A 49 111.64 95.65 -103.76
CA LYS A 49 113.11 95.65 -103.90
C LYS A 49 113.85 95.49 -102.56
N ARG A 50 113.31 95.99 -101.44
CA ARG A 50 113.92 95.81 -100.10
C ARG A 50 113.89 94.34 -99.68
N CYS A 51 112.73 93.70 -99.74
CA CYS A 51 112.59 92.28 -99.35
C CYS A 51 113.44 91.34 -100.22
N ARG A 52 113.67 91.68 -101.51
CA ARG A 52 114.52 90.89 -102.40
C ARG A 52 116.02 91.02 -102.06
N ALA A 53 116.45 92.20 -101.58
CA ALA A 53 117.83 92.43 -101.19
C ALA A 53 118.24 91.69 -99.90
N GLU A 54 117.31 91.54 -98.93
CA GLU A 54 117.60 90.82 -97.68
C GLU A 54 117.83 89.31 -97.89
N LEU A 55 117.06 88.67 -98.77
CA LEU A 55 117.27 87.25 -99.12
C LEU A 55 118.53 87.03 -99.96
N GLN A 56 118.88 87.94 -100.87
CA GLN A 56 120.14 87.86 -101.62
C GLN A 56 121.37 88.02 -100.72
N ARG A 57 121.27 88.80 -99.63
CA ARG A 57 122.38 88.95 -98.67
C ARG A 57 122.75 87.62 -98.01
N LEU A 58 121.76 86.77 -97.69
CA LEU A 58 121.99 85.45 -97.09
C LEU A 58 122.53 84.41 -98.08
N HIS A 59 122.34 84.59 -99.40
CA HIS A 59 122.99 83.74 -100.41
C HIS A 59 124.46 84.14 -100.64
N ALA A 60 124.77 85.44 -100.72
CA ALA A 60 126.14 85.93 -100.95
C ALA A 60 127.12 85.67 -99.78
N ASP A 61 126.60 85.27 -98.62
CA ASP A 61 127.36 84.80 -97.45
C ASP A 61 127.67 83.28 -97.49
N LEU A 62 127.02 82.51 -98.39
CA LEU A 62 127.30 81.08 -98.61
C LEU A 62 127.99 80.79 -99.96
N GLU A 63 127.63 81.47 -101.06
CA GLU A 63 128.25 81.24 -102.38
C GLU A 63 129.79 81.39 -102.34
N ARG A 64 130.33 82.34 -101.55
CA ARG A 64 131.78 82.51 -101.38
C ARG A 64 132.46 81.47 -100.50
N ALA A 65 131.71 80.58 -99.84
CA ALA A 65 132.25 79.40 -99.17
C ALA A 65 132.27 78.16 -100.09
N GLU A 66 131.63 78.20 -101.27
CA GLU A 66 131.55 77.07 -102.20
C GLU A 66 132.47 77.21 -103.44
N GLU A 67 133.26 78.28 -103.57
CA GLU A 67 134.12 78.58 -104.74
C GLU A 67 135.66 78.43 -104.53
N GLN A 68 136.13 77.64 -103.55
CA GLN A 68 137.56 77.32 -103.36
C GLN A 68 137.72 75.84 -102.93
N SER A 69 138.45 74.93 -103.60
CA SER A 69 139.21 74.99 -104.87
C SER A 69 139.19 73.59 -105.55
N THR A 70 139.87 73.38 -106.70
CA THR A 70 139.96 72.02 -107.31
C THR A 70 141.34 71.53 -107.83
N SER A 71 142.06 70.81 -106.96
CA SER A 71 143.12 69.83 -107.17
C SER A 71 144.48 70.42 -107.54
N GLU A 72 145.32 70.35 -106.52
CA GLU A 72 146.76 70.39 -106.57
C GLU A 72 147.42 71.68 -107.10
N GLN A 73 147.32 72.77 -106.32
CA GLN A 73 148.42 73.73 -106.16
C GLN A 73 149.81 73.15 -105.80
N PRO A 74 150.06 72.03 -105.07
CA PRO A 74 149.30 71.07 -104.22
C PRO A 74 148.16 71.45 -103.19
N GLU A 75 146.97 71.84 -103.65
CA GLU A 75 145.67 71.57 -103.00
C GLU A 75 145.34 70.06 -103.04
N SER A 76 146.00 69.22 -102.26
CA SER A 76 145.65 67.80 -102.12
C SER A 76 144.37 67.57 -101.28
N GLU A 77 143.52 68.59 -101.10
CA GLU A 77 142.27 68.54 -100.32
C GLU A 77 141.03 68.28 -101.19
N VAL A 78 141.20 68.35 -102.52
CA VAL A 78 140.07 68.50 -103.43
C VAL A 78 139.42 67.19 -103.80
N ASN A 79 140.20 66.11 -103.96
CA ASN A 79 139.62 64.86 -104.40
C ASN A 79 138.66 64.28 -103.34
N GLU A 80 138.77 64.70 -102.07
CA GLU A 80 137.78 64.40 -101.02
C GLU A 80 136.50 65.25 -101.19
N LEU A 81 136.61 66.57 -101.38
CA LEU A 81 135.46 67.44 -101.72
C LEU A 81 134.74 66.95 -102.99
N ARG A 82 135.49 66.51 -104.00
CA ARG A 82 134.97 65.96 -105.25
C ARG A 82 134.16 64.68 -105.01
N GLN A 83 134.50 63.88 -104.00
CA GLN A 83 133.82 62.64 -103.67
C GLN A 83 132.50 62.91 -102.92
N GLN A 84 132.48 63.89 -102.01
CA GLN A 84 131.24 64.35 -101.35
C GLN A 84 130.30 65.06 -102.33
N LEU A 85 130.84 65.90 -103.23
CA LEU A 85 130.06 66.58 -104.27
C LEU A 85 129.49 65.59 -105.29
N LEU A 86 130.17 64.47 -105.59
CA LEU A 86 129.59 63.38 -106.37
C LEU A 86 128.38 62.74 -105.66
N GLN A 87 128.44 62.63 -104.32
CA GLN A 87 127.36 62.08 -103.50
C GLN A 87 126.15 63.03 -103.49
N ALA A 88 126.37 64.34 -103.32
CA ALA A 88 125.34 65.37 -103.44
C ALA A 88 124.73 65.45 -104.86
N CYS A 89 125.54 65.35 -105.92
CA CYS A 89 125.05 65.28 -107.31
C CYS A 89 124.18 64.04 -107.56
N ASN A 90 124.52 62.89 -106.96
CA ASN A 90 123.69 61.68 -107.04
C ASN A 90 122.38 61.86 -106.26
N GLU A 91 122.37 62.56 -105.13
CA GLU A 91 121.14 62.90 -104.39
C GLU A 91 120.27 63.93 -105.12
N LEU A 92 120.88 64.95 -105.74
CA LEU A 92 120.18 65.90 -106.60
C LEU A 92 119.53 65.17 -107.77
N LYS A 93 120.25 64.28 -108.45
CA LYS A 93 119.72 63.48 -109.56
C LYS A 93 118.64 62.50 -109.13
N ALA A 94 118.76 61.93 -107.93
CA ALA A 94 117.67 61.16 -107.31
C ALA A 94 116.46 62.05 -106.93
N SER A 95 116.66 63.34 -106.66
CA SER A 95 115.58 64.32 -106.47
C SER A 95 114.95 64.75 -107.79
N GLU A 96 115.72 64.92 -108.86
CA GLU A 96 115.24 65.17 -110.23
C GLU A 96 114.46 63.97 -110.75
N ASP A 97 114.89 62.73 -110.49
CA ASP A 97 114.13 61.52 -110.80
C ASP A 97 112.82 61.42 -110.00
N ARG A 98 112.80 61.93 -108.76
CA ARG A 98 111.56 62.08 -107.98
C ARG A 98 110.68 63.18 -108.55
N GLU A 99 111.26 64.31 -108.96
CA GLU A 99 110.51 65.41 -109.59
C GLU A 99 109.95 64.99 -110.95
N TYR A 100 110.69 64.26 -111.76
CA TYR A 100 110.21 63.73 -113.04
C TYR A 100 109.08 62.71 -112.81
N LYS A 101 109.19 61.87 -111.77
CA LYS A 101 108.10 60.96 -111.35
C LYS A 101 106.88 61.72 -110.82
N THR A 102 107.04 62.81 -110.06
CA THR A 102 105.91 63.62 -109.58
C THR A 102 105.33 64.51 -110.68
N HIS A 103 106.11 65.01 -111.63
CA HIS A 103 105.65 65.70 -112.84
C HIS A 103 104.90 64.74 -113.77
N HIS A 104 105.37 63.50 -113.93
CA HIS A 104 104.62 62.45 -114.61
C HIS A 104 103.32 62.14 -113.88
N ARG A 105 103.34 62.02 -112.54
CA ARG A 105 102.14 61.83 -111.72
C ARG A 105 101.16 62.99 -111.87
N LEU A 106 101.64 64.24 -111.87
CA LEU A 106 100.86 65.45 -112.09
C LEU A 106 100.34 65.55 -113.52
N ARG A 107 101.06 65.05 -114.53
CA ARG A 107 100.56 64.94 -115.90
C ARG A 107 99.42 63.92 -115.96
N CYS A 108 99.59 62.72 -115.42
CA CYS A 108 98.52 61.73 -115.32
C CYS A 108 97.29 62.28 -114.57
N LEU A 109 97.48 62.93 -113.42
CA LEU A 109 96.39 63.55 -112.66
C LEU A 109 95.74 64.74 -113.38
N ARG A 110 96.48 65.50 -114.20
CA ARG A 110 95.92 66.55 -115.08
C ARG A 110 95.18 65.97 -116.28
N GLU A 111 95.59 64.80 -116.77
CA GLU A 111 94.89 64.05 -117.81
C GLU A 111 93.61 63.43 -117.24
N GLU A 112 93.65 62.76 -116.09
CA GLU A 112 92.46 62.32 -115.33
C GLU A 112 91.53 63.50 -115.02
N LYS A 113 92.05 64.64 -114.53
CA LYS A 113 91.23 65.84 -114.30
C LYS A 113 90.56 66.32 -115.59
N ARG A 114 91.26 66.29 -116.74
CA ARG A 114 90.68 66.60 -118.06
C ARG A 114 89.69 65.55 -118.56
N TYR A 115 89.83 64.28 -118.17
CA TYR A 115 88.83 63.24 -118.45
C TYR A 115 87.58 63.44 -117.59
N LEU A 116 87.73 63.68 -116.29
CA LEU A 116 86.64 63.97 -115.35
C LEU A 116 85.93 65.29 -115.66
N GLU A 117 86.63 66.32 -116.12
CA GLU A 117 86.04 67.57 -116.61
C GLU A 117 85.23 67.32 -117.90
N LYS A 118 85.71 66.46 -118.81
CA LYS A 118 84.96 66.04 -120.01
C LYS A 118 83.76 65.13 -119.70
N GLU A 119 83.83 64.28 -118.68
CA GLU A 119 82.68 63.49 -118.21
C GLU A 119 81.62 64.37 -117.53
N ASN A 120 82.02 65.41 -116.79
CA ASN A 120 81.06 66.33 -116.16
C ASN A 120 80.36 67.26 -117.17
N GLU A 121 81.03 67.65 -118.26
CA GLU A 121 80.46 68.56 -119.27
C GLU A 121 79.66 67.86 -120.39
N ILE A 122 79.59 66.52 -120.41
CA ILE A 122 78.78 65.74 -121.39
C ILE A 122 78.00 64.62 -120.68
N GLN A 123 76.86 64.98 -120.09
CA GLN A 123 75.95 64.10 -119.33
C GLN A 123 75.05 63.20 -120.21
N PRO A 124 74.39 62.21 -119.58
CA PRO A 124 72.95 62.00 -119.83
C PRO A 124 72.08 62.10 -118.56
N GLN A 125 70.97 62.85 -118.70
CA GLN A 125 69.73 63.01 -117.91
C GLN A 125 69.63 62.58 -116.42
N PRO A 126 68.94 63.39 -115.57
CA PRO A 126 68.72 63.10 -114.14
C PRO A 126 67.78 61.92 -113.82
N ALA A 127 67.19 61.25 -114.82
CA ALA A 127 66.20 60.20 -114.62
C ALA A 127 66.77 58.88 -114.06
N GLU A 128 68.01 58.51 -114.40
CA GLU A 128 68.65 57.27 -113.92
C GLU A 128 69.27 57.41 -112.52
N LEU A 129 69.58 58.64 -112.09
CA LEU A 129 69.92 58.91 -110.70
C LEU A 129 68.66 58.86 -109.83
N GLU A 130 67.54 59.41 -110.30
CA GLU A 130 66.24 59.21 -109.64
C GLU A 130 65.84 57.74 -109.55
N SER A 131 66.04 56.93 -110.59
CA SER A 131 65.70 55.49 -110.50
C SER A 131 66.55 54.76 -109.47
N ARG A 132 67.86 55.07 -109.38
CA ARG A 132 68.76 54.46 -108.38
C ARG A 132 68.46 54.93 -106.96
N THR A 133 68.02 56.17 -106.76
CA THR A 133 67.54 56.67 -105.46
C THR A 133 66.15 56.12 -105.12
N LYS A 134 65.27 55.91 -106.11
CA LYS A 134 63.98 55.22 -105.93
C LYS A 134 64.18 53.77 -105.51
N VAL A 135 65.05 53.01 -106.16
CA VAL A 135 65.38 51.62 -105.76
C VAL A 135 65.96 51.54 -104.34
N LEU A 136 66.80 52.50 -103.91
CA LEU A 136 67.27 52.52 -102.52
C LEU A 136 66.18 52.90 -101.52
N ASN A 137 65.27 53.82 -101.88
CA ASN A 137 64.12 54.16 -101.03
C ASN A 137 63.10 53.00 -101.01
N GLU A 138 62.89 52.29 -102.11
CA GLU A 138 62.04 51.11 -102.20
C GLU A 138 62.58 50.00 -101.30
N THR A 139 63.88 49.65 -101.37
CA THR A 139 64.46 48.65 -100.45
C THR A 139 64.43 49.10 -98.99
N HIS A 140 64.57 50.40 -98.70
CA HIS A 140 64.45 50.93 -97.35
C HIS A 140 62.99 50.91 -96.83
N GLU A 141 62.02 51.19 -97.69
CA GLU A 141 60.61 51.14 -97.32
C GLU A 141 60.07 49.71 -97.28
N ASP A 142 60.63 48.78 -98.06
CA ASP A 142 60.37 47.34 -97.95
C ASP A 142 60.97 46.76 -96.67
N LEU A 143 62.18 47.15 -96.26
CA LEU A 143 62.71 46.82 -94.93
C LEU A 143 61.88 47.43 -93.80
N ARG A 144 61.30 48.63 -93.98
CA ARG A 144 60.33 49.19 -93.03
C ARG A 144 59.01 48.42 -93.00
N LYS A 145 58.51 47.95 -94.15
CA LYS A 145 57.34 47.07 -94.22
C LYS A 145 57.63 45.76 -93.50
N GLU A 146 58.74 45.07 -93.80
CA GLU A 146 59.14 43.83 -93.11
C GLU A 146 59.29 44.04 -91.59
N VAL A 147 59.88 45.15 -91.14
CA VAL A 147 59.94 45.49 -89.71
C VAL A 147 58.55 45.80 -89.12
N SER A 148 57.64 46.40 -89.89
CA SER A 148 56.26 46.65 -89.46
C SER A 148 55.42 45.37 -89.39
N GLU A 149 55.66 44.43 -90.32
CA GLU A 149 55.04 43.11 -90.42
C GLU A 149 55.54 42.20 -89.30
N ARG A 150 56.87 42.10 -89.08
CA ARG A 150 57.45 41.43 -87.90
C ARG A 150 56.94 42.01 -86.58
N ARG A 151 56.70 43.33 -86.51
CA ARG A 151 56.07 43.96 -85.34
C ARG A 151 54.57 43.70 -85.23
N LEU A 152 53.88 43.40 -86.33
CA LEU A 152 52.48 42.98 -86.32
C LEU A 152 52.38 41.51 -85.89
N GLU A 153 53.22 40.65 -86.45
CA GLU A 153 53.38 39.22 -86.14
C GLU A 153 53.77 39.00 -84.67
N VAL A 154 54.72 39.77 -84.13
CA VAL A 154 55.04 39.73 -82.69
C VAL A 154 53.83 40.15 -81.83
N ARG A 155 53.01 41.10 -82.29
CA ARG A 155 51.80 41.51 -81.56
C ARG A 155 50.72 40.43 -81.62
N SER A 156 50.42 39.88 -82.79
CA SER A 156 49.46 38.77 -82.90
C SER A 156 49.91 37.55 -82.10
N LEU A 157 51.20 37.19 -82.14
CA LEU A 157 51.74 36.10 -81.31
C LEU A 157 51.69 36.42 -79.79
N THR A 158 51.75 37.70 -79.39
CA THR A 158 51.56 38.09 -77.98
C THR A 158 50.09 37.97 -77.59
N GLU A 159 49.18 38.44 -78.43
CA GLU A 159 47.73 38.31 -78.24
C GLU A 159 47.28 36.83 -78.26
N ASP A 160 47.90 36.00 -79.10
CA ASP A 160 47.71 34.54 -79.11
C ASP A 160 48.21 33.90 -77.81
N VAL A 161 49.38 34.30 -77.28
CA VAL A 161 49.87 33.82 -75.98
C VAL A 161 48.94 34.27 -74.84
N GLU A 162 48.53 35.54 -74.79
CA GLU A 162 47.60 36.05 -73.77
C GLU A 162 46.24 35.34 -73.81
N THR A 163 45.70 35.05 -75.01
CA THR A 163 44.45 34.28 -75.14
C THR A 163 44.62 32.82 -74.71
N HIS A 164 45.76 32.18 -75.00
CA HIS A 164 46.07 30.83 -74.53
C HIS A 164 46.27 30.79 -73.00
N GLU A 165 46.94 31.78 -72.39
CA GLU A 165 47.06 31.91 -70.94
C GLU A 165 45.69 32.10 -70.27
N MET A 166 44.82 32.97 -70.84
CA MET A 166 43.43 33.10 -70.38
C MET A 166 42.60 31.83 -70.59
N GLN A 167 42.98 30.95 -71.51
CA GLN A 167 42.30 29.68 -71.75
C GLN A 167 42.77 28.60 -70.75
N ILE A 168 44.08 28.51 -70.50
CA ILE A 168 44.66 27.66 -69.45
C ILE A 168 44.12 28.03 -68.07
N LEU A 169 44.00 29.32 -67.74
CA LEU A 169 43.40 29.77 -66.46
C LEU A 169 41.92 29.40 -66.32
N ARG A 170 41.16 29.37 -67.43
CA ARG A 170 39.77 28.89 -67.43
C ARG A 170 39.70 27.38 -67.22
N GLU A 171 40.54 26.62 -67.93
CA GLU A 171 40.63 25.16 -67.80
C GLU A 171 41.10 24.71 -66.41
N GLN A 172 42.04 25.44 -65.80
CA GLN A 172 42.46 25.21 -64.40
C GLN A 172 41.32 25.44 -63.42
N LYS A 173 40.57 26.54 -63.56
CA LYS A 173 39.43 26.82 -62.70
C LYS A 173 38.30 25.81 -62.86
N GLU A 174 38.01 25.39 -64.09
CA GLU A 174 37.06 24.30 -64.34
C GLU A 174 37.53 22.96 -63.75
N LEU A 175 38.84 22.72 -63.65
CA LEU A 175 39.40 21.52 -63.02
C LEU A 175 39.23 21.58 -61.50
N GLU A 176 39.46 22.75 -60.88
CA GLU A 176 39.22 23.01 -59.46
C GLU A 176 37.74 22.79 -59.10
N ASP A 177 36.81 23.42 -59.84
CA ASP A 177 35.36 23.24 -59.68
C ASP A 177 34.96 21.75 -59.79
N LYS A 178 35.55 21.00 -60.74
CA LYS A 178 35.32 19.55 -60.90
C LYS A 178 35.89 18.72 -59.74
N THR A 179 37.02 19.11 -59.15
CA THR A 179 37.56 18.44 -57.96
C THR A 179 36.70 18.66 -56.72
N GLU A 180 36.20 19.88 -56.48
CA GLU A 180 35.28 20.14 -55.36
C GLU A 180 33.98 19.33 -55.47
N ILE A 181 33.43 19.20 -56.69
CA ILE A 181 32.25 18.37 -56.95
C ILE A 181 32.53 16.89 -56.64
N ILE A 182 33.73 16.38 -56.97
CA ILE A 182 34.11 15.00 -56.64
C ILE A 182 34.20 14.79 -55.13
N GLU A 183 34.85 15.70 -54.38
CA GLU A 183 34.95 15.61 -52.92
C GLU A 183 33.56 15.64 -52.25
N LEU A 184 32.65 16.50 -52.71
CA LEU A 184 31.26 16.54 -52.25
C LEU A 184 30.53 15.22 -52.52
N LYS A 185 30.71 14.61 -53.70
CA LYS A 185 30.08 13.32 -54.06
C LYS A 185 30.68 12.14 -53.28
N GLU A 186 31.96 12.17 -52.95
CA GLU A 186 32.56 11.18 -52.05
C GLU A 186 32.07 11.32 -50.61
N ALA A 187 31.89 12.55 -50.12
CA ALA A 187 31.29 12.82 -48.80
C ALA A 187 29.81 12.36 -48.73
N GLU A 188 29.02 12.55 -49.78
CA GLU A 188 27.67 11.98 -49.90
C GLU A 188 27.69 10.44 -49.88
N ARG A 189 28.60 9.81 -50.64
CA ARG A 189 28.76 8.34 -50.67
C ARG A 189 29.10 7.78 -49.29
N ALA A 190 30.01 8.42 -48.56
CA ALA A 190 30.38 8.03 -47.20
C ALA A 190 29.20 8.12 -46.21
N ARG A 191 28.37 9.16 -46.32
CA ARG A 191 27.16 9.31 -45.47
C ARG A 191 26.14 8.21 -45.75
N LEU A 192 25.86 7.92 -47.03
CA LEU A 192 24.86 6.92 -47.45
C LEU A 192 25.19 5.50 -46.99
N ILE A 193 26.47 5.12 -46.93
CA ILE A 193 26.91 3.80 -46.44
C ILE A 193 26.51 3.54 -44.97
N SER A 194 26.41 4.60 -44.15
CA SER A 194 26.07 4.47 -42.72
C SER A 194 24.56 4.32 -42.41
N VAL A 195 23.69 4.66 -43.38
CA VAL A 195 22.22 4.73 -43.16
C VAL A 195 21.58 3.35 -42.94
N PRO A 196 21.88 2.28 -43.72
CA PRO A 196 21.26 0.97 -43.53
C PRO A 196 21.53 0.37 -42.14
N GLU A 197 22.74 0.57 -41.60
CA GLU A 197 23.14 0.01 -40.31
C GLU A 197 22.48 0.75 -39.12
N GLN A 198 22.20 2.05 -39.28
CA GLN A 198 21.38 2.81 -38.33
C GLN A 198 19.91 2.35 -38.37
N VAL A 199 19.36 2.10 -39.56
CA VAL A 199 17.99 1.59 -39.75
C VAL A 199 17.83 0.19 -39.15
N LEU A 200 18.80 -0.71 -39.31
CA LEU A 200 18.77 -2.03 -38.67
C LEU A 200 18.77 -1.92 -37.14
N LYS A 201 19.65 -1.09 -36.56
CA LYS A 201 19.69 -0.83 -35.10
C LYS A 201 18.39 -0.18 -34.59
N GLU A 202 17.73 0.67 -35.38
CA GLU A 202 16.39 1.21 -35.10
C GLU A 202 15.31 0.12 -35.11
N ILE A 203 15.33 -0.81 -36.07
CA ILE A 203 14.38 -1.92 -36.20
C ILE A 203 14.53 -2.88 -35.00
N GLU A 204 15.74 -3.28 -34.63
CA GLU A 204 15.99 -4.11 -33.44
C GLU A 204 15.55 -3.43 -32.13
N ARG A 205 15.79 -2.11 -32.01
CA ARG A 205 15.28 -1.31 -30.87
C ARG A 205 13.76 -1.21 -30.85
N LYS A 206 13.08 -1.21 -32.00
CA LYS A 206 11.61 -1.24 -32.08
C LYS A 206 11.08 -2.66 -31.80
N HIS A 207 11.77 -3.71 -32.25
CA HIS A 207 11.40 -5.11 -31.98
C HIS A 207 11.50 -5.45 -30.49
N SER A 208 12.63 -5.14 -29.85
CA SER A 208 12.83 -5.33 -28.40
C SER A 208 11.85 -4.51 -27.54
N LYS A 209 11.49 -3.29 -27.96
CA LYS A 209 10.39 -2.51 -27.35
C LYS A 209 9.03 -3.18 -27.53
N LYS A 210 8.75 -3.76 -28.70
CA LYS A 210 7.51 -4.52 -28.97
C LYS A 210 7.42 -5.80 -28.13
N GLU A 211 8.49 -6.59 -28.03
CA GLU A 211 8.54 -7.80 -27.20
C GLU A 211 8.41 -7.50 -25.71
N SER A 212 9.08 -6.46 -25.21
CA SER A 212 8.94 -6.04 -23.81
C SER A 212 7.56 -5.46 -23.49
N ALA A 213 6.88 -4.85 -24.48
CA ALA A 213 5.47 -4.46 -24.36
C ALA A 213 4.53 -5.68 -24.38
N LEU A 214 4.75 -6.67 -25.26
CA LEU A 214 4.01 -7.92 -25.31
C LEU A 214 4.11 -8.70 -23.99
N LYS A 215 5.33 -8.90 -23.47
CA LYS A 215 5.55 -9.58 -22.18
C LYS A 215 4.88 -8.85 -21.01
N LYS A 216 4.81 -7.51 -21.05
CA LYS A 216 4.04 -6.72 -20.06
C LYS A 216 2.53 -6.87 -20.23
N MET A 217 2.02 -6.93 -21.45
CA MET A 217 0.61 -7.17 -21.74
C MET A 217 0.19 -8.58 -21.30
N GLU A 218 1.00 -9.60 -21.57
CA GLU A 218 0.80 -10.97 -21.11
C GLU A 218 0.81 -11.07 -19.58
N ALA A 219 1.75 -10.40 -18.90
CA ALA A 219 1.79 -10.33 -17.45
C ALA A 219 0.54 -9.65 -16.85
N LEU A 220 0.11 -8.52 -17.44
CA LEU A 220 -1.12 -7.82 -17.02
C LEU A 220 -2.39 -8.63 -17.29
N ASN A 221 -2.44 -9.40 -18.40
CA ASN A 221 -3.55 -10.31 -18.67
C ASN A 221 -3.58 -11.48 -17.67
N ALA A 222 -2.43 -12.04 -17.30
CA ALA A 222 -2.33 -13.07 -16.27
C ALA A 222 -2.74 -12.54 -14.88
N GLU A 223 -2.33 -11.31 -14.53
CA GLU A 223 -2.76 -10.63 -13.30
C GLU A 223 -4.28 -10.36 -13.31
N THR A 224 -4.84 -9.92 -14.44
CA THR A 224 -6.27 -9.68 -14.62
C THR A 224 -7.08 -10.97 -14.46
N LEU A 225 -6.64 -12.08 -15.08
CA LEU A 225 -7.24 -13.41 -14.90
C LEU A 225 -7.19 -13.89 -13.43
N GLY A 226 -6.06 -13.65 -12.75
CA GLY A 226 -5.93 -13.93 -11.31
C GLY A 226 -6.89 -13.09 -10.46
N MET A 227 -7.05 -11.81 -10.77
CA MET A 227 -8.02 -10.92 -10.11
C MET A 227 -9.47 -11.37 -10.37
N GLU A 228 -9.82 -11.77 -11.60
CA GLU A 228 -11.15 -12.30 -11.93
C GLU A 228 -11.48 -13.58 -11.15
N GLN A 229 -10.52 -14.49 -11.00
CA GLN A 229 -10.68 -15.68 -10.17
C GLN A 229 -10.90 -15.29 -8.70
N HIS A 230 -10.10 -14.38 -8.15
CA HIS A 230 -10.29 -13.90 -6.79
C HIS A 230 -11.64 -13.19 -6.57
N VAL A 231 -12.14 -12.44 -7.55
CA VAL A 231 -13.48 -11.84 -7.51
C VAL A 231 -14.55 -12.93 -7.42
N LYS A 232 -14.49 -13.97 -8.28
CA LYS A 232 -15.44 -15.10 -8.25
C LYS A 232 -15.45 -15.81 -6.89
N GLU A 233 -14.28 -16.13 -6.35
CA GLU A 233 -14.20 -16.74 -5.01
C GLU A 233 -14.80 -15.84 -3.91
N VAL A 234 -14.61 -14.52 -4.02
CA VAL A 234 -15.17 -13.54 -3.07
C VAL A 234 -16.69 -13.43 -3.23
N GLU A 235 -17.22 -13.53 -4.45
CA GLU A 235 -18.66 -13.58 -4.71
C GLU A 235 -19.29 -14.86 -4.13
N GLU A 236 -18.68 -16.03 -4.34
CA GLU A 236 -19.11 -17.30 -3.74
C GLU A 236 -19.10 -17.24 -2.20
N ARG A 237 -17.99 -16.77 -1.60
CA ARG A 237 -17.90 -16.54 -0.15
C ARG A 237 -18.98 -15.58 0.34
N ASN A 238 -19.28 -14.52 -0.40
CA ASN A 238 -20.36 -13.58 -0.07
C ASN A 238 -21.75 -14.23 -0.16
N LEU A 239 -22.01 -15.09 -1.14
CA LEU A 239 -23.26 -15.85 -1.25
C LEU A 239 -23.44 -16.78 -0.06
N VAL A 240 -22.42 -17.56 0.32
CA VAL A 240 -22.44 -18.42 1.52
C VAL A 240 -22.67 -17.60 2.79
N MET A 241 -22.03 -16.45 2.94
CA MET A 241 -22.24 -15.57 4.09
C MET A 241 -23.64 -14.94 4.14
N ARG A 242 -24.27 -14.66 2.99
CA ARG A 242 -25.67 -14.22 2.92
C ARG A 242 -26.64 -15.33 3.35
N TRP A 243 -26.40 -16.57 2.93
CA TRP A 243 -27.19 -17.72 3.36
C TRP A 243 -27.09 -17.95 4.86
N LYS A 244 -25.87 -18.00 5.42
CA LYS A 244 -25.65 -18.11 6.87
C LYS A 244 -26.28 -16.96 7.65
N LYS A 245 -26.25 -15.73 7.12
CA LYS A 245 -26.94 -14.60 7.74
C LYS A 245 -28.47 -14.79 7.77
N LYS A 246 -29.06 -15.39 6.73
CA LYS A 246 -30.50 -15.68 6.66
C LYS A 246 -30.90 -16.75 7.67
N GLU A 247 -30.16 -17.85 7.71
CA GLU A 247 -30.29 -18.94 8.68
C GLU A 247 -30.18 -18.43 10.14
N MET A 248 -29.13 -17.68 10.47
CA MET A 248 -28.96 -17.05 11.79
C MET A 248 -30.08 -16.06 12.14
N ASN A 249 -30.66 -15.36 11.15
CA ASN A 249 -31.82 -14.49 11.37
C ASN A 249 -33.08 -15.31 11.72
N GLU A 250 -33.33 -16.40 11.00
CA GLU A 250 -34.46 -17.31 11.22
C GLU A 250 -34.36 -18.00 12.60
N GLU A 251 -33.16 -18.43 13.01
CA GLU A 251 -32.90 -18.91 14.38
C GLU A 251 -33.18 -17.84 15.44
N LEU A 252 -32.72 -16.61 15.22
CA LEU A 252 -32.88 -15.50 16.18
C LEU A 252 -34.34 -15.04 16.28
N GLU A 253 -35.12 -15.12 15.20
CA GLU A 253 -36.58 -14.98 15.23
C GLU A 253 -37.26 -16.12 16.01
N GLY A 254 -36.82 -17.37 15.81
CA GLY A 254 -37.28 -18.51 16.60
C GLY A 254 -36.99 -18.40 18.10
N VAL A 255 -35.81 -17.89 18.47
CA VAL A 255 -35.46 -17.60 19.87
C VAL A 255 -36.30 -16.44 20.43
N ARG A 256 -36.51 -15.36 19.67
CA ARG A 256 -37.40 -14.25 20.08
C ARG A 256 -38.82 -14.73 20.36
N ALA A 257 -39.40 -15.54 19.47
CA ALA A 257 -40.74 -16.10 19.69
C ALA A 257 -40.84 -16.93 20.98
N LYS A 258 -39.82 -17.73 21.31
CA LYS A 258 -39.74 -18.48 22.57
C LYS A 258 -39.62 -17.58 23.80
N VAL A 259 -38.78 -16.53 23.73
CA VAL A 259 -38.64 -15.55 24.83
C VAL A 259 -39.95 -14.80 25.05
N GLU A 260 -40.64 -14.38 24.00
CA GLU A 260 -41.96 -13.76 24.11
C GLU A 260 -43.01 -14.71 24.69
N ALA A 261 -43.01 -15.99 24.32
CA ALA A 261 -43.92 -16.99 24.90
C ALA A 261 -43.69 -17.14 26.42
N SER A 262 -42.43 -17.34 26.83
CA SER A 262 -42.05 -17.43 28.26
C SER A 262 -42.36 -16.13 29.03
N GLN A 263 -42.24 -14.96 28.41
CA GLN A 263 -42.68 -13.70 29.00
C GLN A 263 -44.21 -13.59 29.14
N ARG A 264 -45.00 -14.13 28.19
CA ARG A 264 -46.47 -14.18 28.30
C ARG A 264 -46.89 -15.10 29.45
N GLU A 265 -46.30 -16.29 29.54
CA GLU A 265 -46.50 -17.25 30.63
C GLU A 265 -46.13 -16.63 31.98
N SER A 266 -44.98 -15.96 32.08
CA SER A 266 -44.53 -15.29 33.31
C SER A 266 -45.52 -14.19 33.76
N ARG A 267 -46.07 -13.41 32.81
CA ARG A 267 -47.11 -12.40 33.11
C ARG A 267 -48.45 -13.02 33.50
N GLN A 268 -48.77 -14.22 33.02
CA GLN A 268 -49.96 -14.94 33.43
C GLN A 268 -49.81 -15.48 34.85
N LEU A 269 -48.69 -16.14 35.17
CA LEU A 269 -48.40 -16.64 36.53
C LEU A 269 -48.36 -15.52 37.57
N LEU A 270 -47.88 -14.32 37.22
CA LEU A 270 -47.94 -13.16 38.11
C LEU A 270 -49.38 -12.73 38.41
N LYS A 271 -50.28 -12.73 37.42
CA LYS A 271 -51.70 -12.42 37.64
C LYS A 271 -52.40 -13.50 38.47
N GLU A 272 -52.11 -14.77 38.23
CA GLU A 272 -52.64 -15.88 39.02
C GLU A 272 -52.16 -15.79 40.48
N GLN A 273 -50.91 -15.36 40.71
CA GLN A 273 -50.39 -15.08 42.05
C GLN A 273 -51.05 -13.86 42.69
N GLU A 274 -51.36 -12.79 41.94
CA GLU A 274 -52.11 -11.63 42.44
C GLU A 274 -53.52 -12.04 42.88
N VAL A 275 -54.26 -12.79 42.06
CA VAL A 275 -55.59 -13.33 42.41
C VAL A 275 -55.52 -14.22 43.65
N SER A 276 -54.56 -15.14 43.73
CA SER A 276 -54.41 -16.02 44.90
C SER A 276 -54.14 -15.22 46.20
N ARG A 277 -53.42 -14.10 46.12
CA ARG A 277 -53.20 -13.20 47.28
C ARG A 277 -54.48 -12.47 47.69
N GLU A 278 -55.35 -12.12 46.74
CA GLU A 278 -56.66 -11.54 47.04
C GLU A 278 -57.59 -12.58 47.69
N GLU A 279 -57.59 -13.83 47.20
CA GLU A 279 -58.31 -14.95 47.80
C GLU A 279 -57.83 -15.25 49.23
N ASP A 280 -56.51 -15.28 49.47
CA ASP A 280 -55.92 -15.42 50.81
C ASP A 280 -56.34 -14.27 51.74
N ALA A 281 -56.38 -13.03 51.24
CA ALA A 281 -56.79 -11.86 52.02
C ALA A 281 -58.29 -11.95 52.42
N VAL A 282 -59.16 -12.42 51.52
CA VAL A 282 -60.56 -12.69 51.82
C VAL A 282 -60.69 -13.80 52.88
N CYS A 283 -60.00 -14.92 52.70
CA CYS A 283 -60.01 -16.03 53.67
C CYS A 283 -59.51 -15.61 55.06
N MET A 284 -58.51 -14.73 55.13
CA MET A 284 -58.03 -14.14 56.38
C MET A 284 -59.06 -13.21 57.03
N GLY A 285 -59.80 -12.43 56.24
CA GLY A 285 -60.93 -11.62 56.70
C GLY A 285 -62.06 -12.48 57.29
N ASP A 286 -62.47 -13.52 56.57
CA ASP A 286 -63.50 -14.47 57.02
C ASP A 286 -63.07 -15.20 58.30
N ARG A 287 -61.79 -15.60 58.40
CA ARG A 287 -61.25 -16.18 59.63
C ARG A 287 -61.36 -15.22 60.82
N GLY A 288 -61.04 -13.95 60.63
CA GLY A 288 -61.21 -12.92 61.67
C GLY A 288 -62.66 -12.75 62.11
N ILE A 289 -63.62 -12.79 61.17
CA ILE A 289 -65.06 -12.74 61.48
C ILE A 289 -65.48 -13.98 62.28
N LEU A 290 -65.01 -15.17 61.91
CA LEU A 290 -65.29 -16.43 62.62
C LEU A 290 -64.65 -16.46 64.02
N GLU A 291 -63.41 -15.98 64.18
CA GLU A 291 -62.74 -15.84 65.47
C GLU A 291 -63.53 -14.89 66.40
N MET A 292 -64.01 -13.75 65.90
CA MET A 292 -64.86 -12.82 66.67
C MET A 292 -66.21 -13.46 67.06
N ARG A 293 -66.87 -14.18 66.13
CA ARG A 293 -68.10 -14.93 66.43
C ARG A 293 -67.88 -16.00 67.51
N LEU A 294 -66.77 -16.73 67.43
CA LEU A 294 -66.39 -17.73 68.43
C LEU A 294 -66.14 -17.09 69.81
N GLN A 295 -65.46 -15.95 69.86
CA GLN A 295 -65.24 -15.21 71.12
C GLN A 295 -66.58 -14.76 71.74
N ASN A 296 -67.52 -14.24 70.94
CA ASN A 296 -68.85 -13.86 71.42
C ASN A 296 -69.59 -15.09 72.02
N ILE A 297 -69.65 -16.20 71.30
CA ILE A 297 -70.25 -17.46 71.78
C ILE A 297 -69.57 -17.95 73.08
N MET A 298 -68.25 -17.79 73.20
CA MET A 298 -67.52 -18.13 74.43
C MET A 298 -67.85 -17.21 75.61
N CYS A 299 -68.09 -15.92 75.37
CA CYS A 299 -68.56 -14.98 76.39
C CYS A 299 -70.02 -15.29 76.81
N ASP A 300 -70.91 -15.51 75.84
CA ASP A 300 -72.31 -15.91 76.11
C ASP A 300 -72.37 -17.19 76.93
N ARG A 301 -71.55 -18.20 76.59
CA ARG A 301 -71.45 -19.45 77.35
C ARG A 301 -70.97 -19.23 78.79
N LYS A 302 -70.05 -18.28 79.04
CA LYS A 302 -69.62 -17.92 80.41
C LYS A 302 -70.76 -17.28 81.18
N HIS A 303 -71.43 -16.27 80.61
CA HIS A 303 -72.56 -15.60 81.25
C HIS A 303 -73.74 -16.54 81.52
N LEU A 304 -74.05 -17.47 80.61
CA LEU A 304 -75.04 -18.52 80.84
C LEU A 304 -74.64 -19.44 81.99
N HIS A 305 -73.37 -19.85 82.07
CA HIS A 305 -72.88 -20.69 83.17
C HIS A 305 -72.90 -19.97 84.53
N GLU A 306 -72.51 -18.69 84.56
CA GLU A 306 -72.59 -17.82 85.74
C GLU A 306 -74.04 -17.67 86.21
N SER A 307 -74.97 -17.37 85.29
CA SER A 307 -76.41 -17.28 85.55
C SER A 307 -76.99 -18.59 86.09
N GLN A 308 -76.67 -19.73 85.47
CA GLN A 308 -77.07 -21.06 85.96
C GLN A 308 -76.50 -21.37 87.36
N SER A 309 -75.27 -20.96 87.65
CA SER A 309 -74.65 -21.12 88.96
C SER A 309 -75.36 -20.30 90.05
N VAL A 310 -75.77 -19.07 89.72
CA VAL A 310 -76.59 -18.22 90.60
C VAL A 310 -77.97 -18.82 90.82
N GLN A 311 -78.66 -19.26 89.75
CA GLN A 311 -79.96 -19.92 89.84
C GLN A 311 -79.90 -21.22 90.68
N LEU A 312 -78.84 -22.02 90.53
CA LEU A 312 -78.63 -23.23 91.32
C LEU A 312 -78.42 -22.92 92.81
N LYS A 313 -77.66 -21.87 93.14
CA LYS A 313 -77.49 -21.39 94.51
C LYS A 313 -78.81 -20.94 95.13
N GLU A 314 -79.62 -20.18 94.38
CA GLU A 314 -80.92 -19.73 94.88
C GLU A 314 -81.92 -20.90 95.02
N LYS A 315 -81.96 -21.84 94.06
CA LYS A 315 -82.72 -23.09 94.20
C LYS A 315 -82.30 -23.87 95.45
N ASN A 316 -81.00 -23.99 95.72
CA ASN A 316 -80.51 -24.66 96.93
C ASN A 316 -80.92 -23.92 98.21
N ARG A 317 -80.88 -22.57 98.21
CA ARG A 317 -81.36 -21.74 99.33
C ARG A 317 -82.85 -21.94 99.59
N GLN A 318 -83.66 -21.94 98.53
CA GLN A 318 -85.10 -22.21 98.59
C GLN A 318 -85.39 -23.64 99.07
N THR A 319 -84.65 -24.63 98.59
CA THR A 319 -84.78 -26.05 99.02
C THR A 319 -84.44 -26.20 100.51
N GLN A 320 -83.41 -25.52 101.00
CA GLN A 320 -83.07 -25.51 102.43
C GLN A 320 -84.14 -24.80 103.27
N ALA A 321 -84.71 -23.69 102.78
CA ALA A 321 -85.81 -23.00 103.45
C ALA A 321 -87.06 -23.89 103.52
N LEU A 322 -87.40 -24.57 102.42
CA LEU A 322 -88.51 -25.52 102.35
C LEU A 322 -88.32 -26.68 103.32
N LYS A 323 -87.14 -27.30 103.39
CA LYS A 323 -86.83 -28.35 104.38
C LYS A 323 -86.97 -27.89 105.84
N ARG A 324 -86.63 -26.63 106.15
CA ARG A 324 -86.86 -26.06 107.49
C ARG A 324 -88.35 -25.90 107.78
N MET A 325 -89.15 -25.50 106.79
CA MET A 325 -90.60 -25.40 106.92
C MET A 325 -91.27 -26.78 107.03
N GLU A 326 -90.79 -27.79 106.30
CA GLU A 326 -91.21 -29.18 106.45
C GLU A 326 -90.93 -29.70 107.87
N HIS A 327 -89.73 -29.50 108.42
CA HIS A 327 -89.43 -29.86 109.81
C HIS A 327 -90.24 -29.07 110.85
N ALA A 328 -90.53 -27.79 110.60
CA ALA A 328 -91.42 -27.01 111.46
C ALA A 328 -92.86 -27.55 111.42
N LEU A 329 -93.33 -27.99 110.24
CA LEU A 329 -94.64 -28.61 110.06
C LEU A 329 -94.72 -29.98 110.75
N THR A 330 -93.70 -30.83 110.65
CA THR A 330 -93.70 -32.13 111.35
C THR A 330 -93.69 -31.94 112.86
N LEU A 331 -92.83 -31.05 113.40
CA LEU A 331 -92.83 -30.73 114.83
C LEU A 331 -94.16 -30.16 115.31
N ALA A 332 -94.81 -29.29 114.53
CA ALA A 332 -96.15 -28.77 114.85
C ALA A 332 -97.23 -29.86 114.79
N SER A 333 -97.09 -30.84 113.88
CA SER A 333 -98.00 -31.98 113.76
C SER A 333 -97.83 -32.97 114.93
N GLU A 334 -96.59 -33.28 115.30
CA GLU A 334 -96.26 -34.09 116.49
C GLU A 334 -96.77 -33.43 117.78
N GLN A 335 -96.64 -32.11 117.92
CA GLN A 335 -97.23 -31.35 119.03
C GLN A 335 -98.76 -31.39 119.02
N LEU A 336 -99.40 -31.37 117.85
CA LEU A 336 -100.85 -31.50 117.71
C LEU A 336 -101.31 -32.92 118.09
N GLU A 337 -100.64 -33.97 117.62
CA GLU A 337 -100.93 -35.36 118.01
C GLU A 337 -100.74 -35.59 119.50
N HIS A 338 -99.67 -35.03 120.09
CA HIS A 338 -99.42 -35.11 121.53
C HIS A 338 -100.52 -34.40 122.36
N THR A 339 -100.93 -33.20 121.94
CA THR A 339 -102.03 -32.48 122.60
C THR A 339 -103.39 -33.15 122.40
N GLN A 340 -103.63 -33.81 121.26
CA GLN A 340 -104.80 -34.68 121.05
C GLN A 340 -104.76 -35.93 121.95
N SER A 341 -103.60 -36.55 122.15
CA SER A 341 -103.45 -37.66 123.11
C SER A 341 -103.77 -37.21 124.54
N ILE A 342 -103.19 -36.09 125.00
CA ILE A 342 -103.48 -35.53 126.32
C ILE A 342 -104.97 -35.20 126.47
N TYR A 343 -105.62 -34.66 125.44
CA TYR A 343 -107.06 -34.41 125.44
C TYR A 343 -107.87 -35.71 125.58
N ASN A 344 -107.49 -36.77 124.86
CA ASN A 344 -108.14 -38.08 124.96
C ASN A 344 -107.91 -38.74 126.34
N ASP A 345 -106.71 -38.61 126.91
CA ASP A 345 -106.38 -39.11 128.25
C ASP A 345 -107.20 -38.37 129.32
N LEU A 346 -107.25 -37.03 129.27
CA LEU A 346 -108.09 -36.20 130.16
C LEU A 346 -109.58 -36.52 129.99
N LYS A 347 -110.04 -36.81 128.79
CA LYS A 347 -111.41 -37.23 128.52
C LYS A 347 -111.70 -38.60 129.12
N SER A 348 -110.79 -39.57 128.97
CA SER A 348 -110.91 -40.89 129.61
C SER A 348 -110.89 -40.80 131.14
N GLN A 349 -110.13 -39.87 131.72
CA GLN A 349 -110.13 -39.60 133.16
C GLN A 349 -111.45 -38.95 133.61
N LEU A 350 -112.03 -38.05 132.80
CA LEU A 350 -113.34 -37.45 133.07
C LEU A 350 -114.47 -38.48 133.00
N ASP A 351 -114.43 -39.38 132.00
CA ASP A 351 -115.39 -40.47 131.83
C ASP A 351 -115.21 -41.59 132.89
N ALA A 352 -114.06 -41.66 133.57
CA ALA A 352 -113.75 -42.61 134.64
C ALA A 352 -114.09 -42.13 136.07
N VAL A 353 -114.74 -40.97 136.25
CA VAL A 353 -115.19 -40.48 137.57
C VAL A 353 -116.64 -40.88 137.85
N PRO A 354 -116.91 -41.88 138.72
CA PRO A 354 -118.28 -42.20 139.12
C PRO A 354 -118.85 -41.18 140.12
N LYS A 355 -120.09 -40.72 139.87
CA LYS A 355 -120.90 -39.98 140.85
C LYS A 355 -121.51 -40.96 141.87
N GLN A 356 -121.15 -40.86 143.16
CA GLN A 356 -121.91 -41.36 144.34
C GLN A 356 -121.12 -41.06 145.64
N GLU A 357 -121.45 -40.06 146.46
CA GLU A 357 -122.55 -39.98 147.45
C GLU A 357 -122.52 -41.00 148.62
N ALA A 358 -121.58 -41.96 148.67
CA ALA A 358 -121.68 -43.11 149.61
C ALA A 358 -120.65 -43.20 150.77
N ARG A 359 -119.73 -42.24 150.98
CA ARG A 359 -118.67 -42.36 152.02
C ARG A 359 -118.54 -41.22 153.04
N ILE A 360 -119.48 -40.26 153.06
CA ILE A 360 -119.47 -39.16 154.04
C ILE A 360 -119.79 -39.65 155.48
N GLN A 361 -120.42 -40.81 155.64
CA GLN A 361 -120.85 -41.34 156.94
C GLN A 361 -119.72 -41.99 157.78
N GLN A 362 -118.70 -42.61 157.15
CA GLN A 362 -117.61 -43.28 157.90
C GLN A 362 -116.58 -42.31 158.52
N ARG A 363 -116.72 -40.99 158.32
CA ARG A 363 -115.75 -39.99 158.80
C ARG A 363 -116.09 -39.34 160.15
N MET A 364 -117.23 -39.68 160.77
CA MET A 364 -117.65 -39.08 162.05
C MET A 364 -117.46 -39.96 163.30
N GLU A 365 -117.19 -41.26 163.15
CA GLU A 365 -117.09 -42.18 164.30
C GLU A 365 -115.65 -42.32 164.82
N LEU A 366 -114.66 -42.42 163.94
CA LEU A 366 -113.24 -42.63 164.30
C LEU A 366 -112.53 -41.40 164.90
N GLN A 367 -113.21 -40.25 165.00
CA GLN A 367 -112.68 -39.06 165.69
C GLN A 367 -112.91 -39.10 167.22
N LYS A 368 -113.71 -40.06 167.73
CA LYS A 368 -114.02 -40.19 169.17
C LYS A 368 -113.09 -41.13 169.95
N GLU A 369 -112.26 -41.93 169.28
CA GLU A 369 -111.36 -42.90 169.94
C GLU A 369 -109.97 -42.30 170.25
N VAL A 370 -109.62 -41.17 169.64
CA VAL A 370 -108.29 -40.52 169.78
C VAL A 370 -108.08 -39.85 171.15
N ASP A 371 -109.16 -39.48 171.85
CA ASP A 371 -109.07 -38.80 173.16
C ASP A 371 -109.05 -39.76 174.37
N ALA A 372 -109.19 -41.07 174.16
CA ALA A 372 -109.28 -42.07 175.25
C ALA A 372 -107.93 -42.66 175.70
N LEU A 373 -106.84 -42.49 174.94
CA LEU A 373 -105.55 -43.16 175.18
C LEU A 373 -104.40 -42.23 175.61
N LYS A 374 -104.72 -41.16 176.34
CA LYS A 374 -103.73 -40.21 176.92
C LYS A 374 -103.50 -40.34 178.44
N VAL A 375 -104.03 -41.38 179.10
CA VAL A 375 -104.10 -41.46 180.59
C VAL A 375 -103.46 -42.73 181.18
N SER A 376 -102.64 -43.47 180.43
CA SER A 376 -102.02 -44.72 180.92
C SER A 376 -100.48 -44.74 180.82
N PHE A 377 -99.81 -43.82 181.53
CA PHE A 377 -98.36 -43.89 181.73
C PHE A 377 -97.92 -43.27 183.06
N GLU A 378 -97.92 -44.05 184.15
CA GLU A 378 -97.13 -43.71 185.36
C GLU A 378 -96.87 -44.92 186.29
N GLN A 379 -95.65 -44.98 186.86
CA GLN A 379 -95.16 -45.84 187.98
C GLN A 379 -94.75 -47.31 187.65
N GLN A 380 -93.66 -47.93 188.18
CA GLN A 380 -92.52 -47.49 189.05
C GLN A 380 -91.27 -48.49 188.99
N PRO A 381 -90.11 -48.26 189.69
CA PRO A 381 -88.76 -48.81 189.34
C PRO A 381 -87.97 -49.60 190.45
N SER A 382 -86.60 -49.55 190.41
CA SER A 382 -85.54 -49.88 191.43
C SER A 382 -84.71 -51.20 191.22
N VAL A 383 -83.51 -51.49 191.80
CA VAL A 383 -82.65 -50.80 192.81
C VAL A 383 -81.09 -50.91 192.53
N THR A 384 -80.20 -51.32 193.45
CA THR A 384 -78.70 -51.14 193.43
C THR A 384 -77.83 -52.22 194.14
N LYS A 385 -76.49 -52.18 193.87
CA LYS A 385 -75.30 -52.46 194.75
C LYS A 385 -74.73 -53.88 195.00
N GLU A 386 -73.48 -54.08 194.56
CA GLU A 386 -72.37 -54.69 195.32
C GLU A 386 -71.01 -54.26 194.71
N GLU A 387 -70.16 -53.54 195.46
CA GLU A 387 -68.90 -52.94 194.95
C GLU A 387 -67.76 -52.89 196.00
N SER A 388 -66.98 -53.98 196.11
CA SER A 388 -65.67 -53.95 196.80
C SER A 388 -64.58 -54.80 196.13
N GLN A 389 -64.94 -55.74 195.23
CA GLN A 389 -63.98 -56.48 194.39
C GLN A 389 -63.74 -55.86 193.00
N LYS A 390 -64.55 -54.87 192.58
CA LYS A 390 -64.48 -54.28 191.23
C LYS A 390 -63.36 -53.26 191.01
N THR A 391 -62.67 -52.81 192.06
CA THR A 391 -61.65 -51.75 191.96
C THR A 391 -60.37 -52.18 191.26
N GLN A 392 -59.91 -53.43 191.39
CA GLN A 392 -58.77 -53.94 190.62
C GLN A 392 -59.11 -54.18 189.14
N GLN A 393 -60.36 -54.54 188.82
CA GLN A 393 -60.82 -54.70 187.43
C GLN A 393 -60.82 -53.37 186.66
N ARG A 394 -61.07 -52.23 187.34
CA ARG A 394 -61.08 -50.90 186.71
C ARG A 394 -59.72 -50.46 186.16
N GLY A 395 -58.61 -50.90 186.76
CA GLY A 395 -57.26 -50.58 186.27
C GLY A 395 -56.98 -51.18 184.89
N MET A 396 -57.17 -52.50 184.75
CA MET A 396 -56.99 -53.20 183.46
C MET A 396 -57.90 -52.64 182.35
N ILE A 397 -59.14 -52.22 182.70
CA ILE A 397 -60.05 -51.59 181.73
C ILE A 397 -59.50 -50.23 181.25
N GLN A 398 -58.82 -49.46 182.10
CA GLN A 398 -58.31 -48.14 181.73
C GLN A 398 -57.11 -48.23 180.76
N ASP A 399 -56.23 -49.22 180.93
CA ASP A 399 -55.14 -49.46 179.98
C ASP A 399 -55.66 -49.96 178.63
N LEU A 400 -56.62 -50.90 178.63
CA LEU A 400 -57.31 -51.36 177.41
C LEU A 400 -58.06 -50.22 176.67
N LEU A 401 -58.63 -49.26 177.41
CA LEU A 401 -59.24 -48.08 176.80
C LEU A 401 -58.20 -47.14 176.17
N ARG A 402 -56.99 -47.06 176.74
CA ARG A 402 -55.89 -46.26 176.18
C ARG A 402 -55.37 -46.89 174.88
N GLU A 403 -55.15 -48.21 174.87
CA GLU A 403 -54.82 -48.96 173.65
C GLU A 403 -55.92 -48.85 172.58
N SER A 404 -57.19 -48.98 172.96
CA SER A 404 -58.34 -48.80 172.06
C SER A 404 -58.39 -47.41 171.44
N ASN A 405 -57.99 -46.36 172.16
CA ASN A 405 -57.92 -45.01 171.63
C ASN A 405 -56.73 -44.83 170.68
N CYS A 406 -55.54 -45.36 171.00
CA CYS A 406 -54.39 -45.36 170.07
C CYS A 406 -54.74 -46.05 168.74
N ILE A 407 -55.35 -47.24 168.78
CA ILE A 407 -55.80 -47.98 167.58
C ILE A 407 -56.86 -47.17 166.80
N ARG A 408 -57.69 -46.38 167.48
CA ARG A 408 -58.70 -45.53 166.84
C ARG A 408 -58.08 -44.33 166.12
N GLU A 409 -57.04 -43.74 166.69
CA GLU A 409 -56.24 -42.67 166.07
C GLU A 409 -55.45 -43.20 164.86
N GLU A 410 -54.83 -44.39 164.98
CA GLU A 410 -54.20 -45.08 163.84
C GLU A 410 -55.20 -45.38 162.73
N LEU A 411 -56.39 -45.93 163.05
CA LEU A 411 -57.46 -46.14 162.08
C LEU A 411 -57.96 -44.83 161.45
N HIS A 412 -58.02 -43.73 162.19
CA HIS A 412 -58.38 -42.42 161.65
C HIS A 412 -57.31 -41.91 160.68
N ASN A 413 -56.03 -41.97 161.07
CA ASN A 413 -54.90 -41.59 160.22
C ASN A 413 -54.83 -42.43 158.93
N LEU A 414 -55.06 -43.75 159.02
CA LEU A 414 -55.15 -44.64 157.87
C LEU A 414 -56.34 -44.30 156.95
N ARG A 415 -57.51 -43.92 157.49
CA ARG A 415 -58.64 -43.43 156.68
C ARG A 415 -58.31 -42.12 155.98
N CYS A 416 -57.69 -41.16 156.66
CA CYS A 416 -57.28 -39.88 156.08
C CYS A 416 -56.23 -40.07 154.97
N LEU A 417 -55.22 -40.92 155.19
CA LEU A 417 -54.25 -41.31 154.15
C LEU A 417 -54.93 -42.00 152.96
N THR A 418 -55.93 -42.86 153.21
CA THR A 418 -56.70 -43.52 152.14
C THR A 418 -57.50 -42.50 151.33
N GLN A 419 -58.17 -41.54 151.98
CA GLN A 419 -58.91 -40.46 151.33
C GLN A 419 -57.99 -39.59 150.46
N ILE A 420 -56.86 -39.13 151.01
CA ILE A 420 -55.84 -38.37 150.26
C ILE A 420 -55.34 -39.16 149.05
N LYS A 421 -55.12 -40.49 149.17
CA LYS A 421 -54.71 -41.32 148.03
C LYS A 421 -55.81 -41.53 146.99
N VAL A 422 -57.09 -41.52 147.38
CA VAL A 422 -58.21 -41.52 146.43
C VAL A 422 -58.33 -40.17 145.71
N GLU A 423 -58.15 -39.06 146.41
CA GLU A 423 -58.16 -37.71 145.84
C GLU A 423 -56.97 -37.46 144.91
N GLU A 424 -55.74 -37.88 145.30
CA GLU A 424 -54.56 -37.87 144.43
C GLU A 424 -54.81 -38.66 143.14
N ARG A 425 -55.43 -39.85 143.22
CA ARG A 425 -55.78 -40.67 142.04
C ARG A 425 -56.82 -39.97 141.17
N GLY A 426 -57.86 -39.40 141.77
CA GLY A 426 -58.90 -38.65 141.07
C GLY A 426 -58.33 -37.40 140.36
N GLN A 427 -57.44 -36.67 141.01
CA GLN A 427 -56.77 -35.51 140.43
C GLN A 427 -55.84 -35.92 139.28
N LYS A 428 -54.98 -36.93 139.49
CA LYS A 428 -54.11 -37.48 138.42
C LYS A 428 -54.90 -37.97 137.22
N HIS A 429 -56.08 -38.57 137.42
CA HIS A 429 -56.95 -38.97 136.32
C HIS A 429 -57.55 -37.78 135.56
N ARG A 430 -57.97 -36.71 136.25
CA ARG A 430 -58.41 -35.46 135.59
C ARG A 430 -57.27 -34.78 134.82
N ASP A 431 -56.05 -34.78 135.36
CA ASP A 431 -54.88 -34.23 134.70
C ASP A 431 -54.46 -35.06 133.48
N LEU A 432 -54.54 -36.40 133.57
CA LEU A 432 -54.38 -37.31 132.43
C LEU A 432 -55.41 -37.01 131.33
N LEU A 433 -56.71 -36.94 131.68
CA LEU A 433 -57.78 -36.63 130.72
C LEU A 433 -57.59 -35.27 130.05
N ARG A 434 -57.19 -34.22 130.80
CA ARG A 434 -56.83 -32.92 130.24
C ARG A 434 -55.66 -33.02 129.26
N ALA A 435 -54.60 -33.74 129.62
CA ALA A 435 -53.44 -33.96 128.76
C ALA A 435 -53.79 -34.78 127.51
N GLU A 436 -54.67 -35.78 127.62
CA GLU A 436 -55.17 -36.57 126.50
C GLU A 436 -56.03 -35.73 125.56
N GLN A 437 -56.95 -34.91 126.07
CA GLN A 437 -57.75 -33.97 125.27
C GLN A 437 -56.88 -32.94 124.54
N LEU A 438 -55.88 -32.36 125.21
CA LEU A 438 -54.91 -31.45 124.59
C LEU A 438 -54.07 -32.15 123.52
N ASN A 439 -53.62 -33.39 123.78
CA ASN A 439 -52.85 -34.19 122.80
C ASN A 439 -53.71 -34.55 121.58
N GLN A 440 -54.99 -34.90 121.78
CA GLN A 440 -55.95 -35.10 120.69
C GLN A 440 -56.13 -33.81 119.87
N HIS A 441 -56.27 -32.66 120.52
CA HIS A 441 -56.42 -31.37 119.83
C HIS A 441 -55.16 -31.00 119.01
N ILE A 442 -53.98 -31.10 119.62
CA ILE A 442 -52.69 -30.89 118.93
C ILE A 442 -52.52 -31.85 117.75
N ARG A 443 -52.95 -33.12 117.88
CA ARG A 443 -52.96 -34.09 116.75
C ARG A 443 -53.93 -33.68 115.64
N THR A 444 -55.09 -33.10 115.96
CA THR A 444 -56.00 -32.58 114.93
C THR A 444 -55.42 -31.35 114.23
N GLU A 445 -54.90 -30.38 114.98
CA GLU A 445 -54.24 -29.20 114.41
C GLU A 445 -53.04 -29.59 113.53
N LEU A 446 -52.19 -30.53 113.97
CA LEU A 446 -51.03 -30.98 113.22
C LEU A 446 -51.44 -31.64 111.89
N ARG A 447 -52.52 -32.44 111.87
CA ARG A 447 -53.11 -32.99 110.64
C ARG A 447 -53.63 -31.89 109.71
N GLU A 448 -54.27 -30.85 110.25
CA GLU A 448 -54.73 -29.70 109.45
C GLU A 448 -53.54 -28.93 108.85
N LYS A 449 -52.48 -28.69 109.63
CA LYS A 449 -51.24 -28.06 109.11
C LYS A 449 -50.56 -28.94 108.06
N ASP A 450 -50.51 -30.26 108.24
CA ASP A 450 -49.97 -31.19 107.25
C ASP A 450 -50.76 -31.16 105.93
N LEU A 451 -52.09 -31.08 105.98
CA LEU A 451 -52.93 -30.90 104.80
C LEU A 451 -52.65 -29.57 104.10
N ILE A 452 -52.55 -28.46 104.84
CA ILE A 452 -52.19 -27.13 104.31
C ILE A 452 -50.78 -27.16 103.66
N ILE A 453 -49.80 -27.80 104.30
CA ILE A 453 -48.45 -27.98 103.75
C ILE A 453 -48.49 -28.83 102.48
N MET A 454 -49.31 -29.88 102.45
CA MET A 454 -49.48 -30.73 101.27
C MET A 454 -50.06 -29.93 100.10
N ASP A 455 -51.07 -29.10 100.33
CA ASP A 455 -51.71 -28.29 99.29
C ASP A 455 -50.81 -27.15 98.81
N HIS A 456 -50.03 -26.52 99.70
CA HIS A 456 -48.98 -25.59 99.28
C HIS A 456 -47.85 -26.28 98.50
N LYS A 457 -47.46 -27.52 98.83
CA LYS A 457 -46.51 -28.32 98.04
C LYS A 457 -47.07 -28.66 96.66
N LYS A 458 -48.35 -29.06 96.56
CA LYS A 458 -49.05 -29.26 95.27
C LYS A 458 -49.05 -27.97 94.45
N LEU A 459 -49.44 -26.85 95.05
CA LEU A 459 -49.44 -25.53 94.40
C LEU A 459 -48.05 -25.15 93.89
N ASN A 460 -47.01 -25.26 94.72
CA ASN A 460 -45.62 -25.01 94.32
C ASN A 460 -45.21 -25.89 93.14
N SER A 461 -45.56 -27.18 93.14
CA SER A 461 -45.30 -28.07 91.98
C SER A 461 -46.01 -27.62 90.70
N THR A 462 -47.21 -27.04 90.80
CA THR A 462 -47.93 -26.49 89.63
C THR A 462 -47.29 -25.19 89.14
N LEU A 463 -46.86 -24.32 90.05
CA LEU A 463 -46.18 -23.08 89.73
C LEU A 463 -44.80 -23.34 89.10
N GLN A 464 -44.01 -24.26 89.65
CA GLN A 464 -42.73 -24.68 89.06
C GLN A 464 -42.90 -25.26 87.64
N ARG A 465 -43.91 -26.11 87.43
CA ARG A 465 -44.25 -26.61 86.07
C ARG A 465 -44.63 -25.46 85.13
N ARG A 466 -45.41 -24.49 85.60
CA ARG A 466 -45.82 -23.32 84.80
C ARG A 466 -44.65 -22.39 84.48
N VAL A 467 -43.73 -22.18 85.43
CA VAL A 467 -42.48 -21.43 85.21
C VAL A 467 -41.61 -22.14 84.18
N LEU A 468 -41.42 -23.46 84.29
CA LEU A 468 -40.68 -24.25 83.29
C LEU A 468 -41.33 -24.19 81.88
N GLN A 469 -42.67 -24.18 81.81
CA GLN A 469 -43.39 -23.97 80.55
C GLN A 469 -43.13 -22.57 79.96
N TYR A 470 -43.18 -21.52 80.79
CA TYR A 470 -42.83 -20.16 80.34
C TYR A 470 -41.36 -20.01 79.94
N CYS A 471 -40.42 -20.61 80.67
CA CYS A 471 -39.01 -20.61 80.28
C CYS A 471 -38.81 -21.26 78.91
N LYS A 472 -39.46 -22.41 78.63
CA LYS A 472 -39.45 -23.04 77.31
C LYS A 472 -40.06 -22.16 76.22
N LEU A 473 -41.19 -21.51 76.49
CA LEU A 473 -41.80 -20.55 75.57
C LEU A 473 -40.85 -19.38 75.27
N CYS A 474 -40.20 -18.80 76.28
CA CYS A 474 -39.20 -17.75 76.10
C CYS A 474 -38.00 -18.23 75.29
N SER A 475 -37.47 -19.43 75.53
CA SER A 475 -36.40 -20.02 74.72
C SER A 475 -36.79 -20.16 73.26
N MET A 476 -37.97 -20.72 72.96
CA MET A 476 -38.48 -20.83 71.59
C MET A 476 -38.66 -19.44 70.94
N ILE A 477 -39.18 -18.44 71.67
CA ILE A 477 -39.27 -17.05 71.17
C ILE A 477 -37.89 -16.46 70.87
N THR A 478 -36.86 -16.75 71.69
CA THR A 478 -35.49 -16.30 71.39
C THR A 478 -34.87 -17.03 70.20
N GLU A 479 -35.16 -18.31 70.01
CA GLU A 479 -34.73 -19.08 68.84
C GLU A 479 -35.38 -18.55 67.55
N GLU A 480 -36.70 -18.32 67.56
CA GLU A 480 -37.42 -17.69 66.44
C GLU A 480 -36.90 -16.28 66.16
N ARG A 481 -36.69 -15.45 67.20
CA ARG A 481 -36.07 -14.12 67.03
C ARG A 481 -34.69 -14.23 66.37
N ASN A 482 -33.87 -15.20 66.75
CA ASN A 482 -32.56 -15.41 66.16
C ASN A 482 -32.66 -15.84 64.68
N LYS A 483 -33.64 -16.69 64.32
CA LYS A 483 -33.95 -17.02 62.91
C LYS A 483 -34.35 -15.79 62.11
N TYR A 484 -35.21 -14.91 62.65
CA TYR A 484 -35.57 -13.66 61.97
C TYR A 484 -34.38 -12.69 61.82
N VAL A 485 -33.47 -12.65 62.81
CA VAL A 485 -32.25 -11.83 62.73
C VAL A 485 -31.29 -12.36 61.66
N THR A 486 -31.07 -13.68 61.58
CA THR A 486 -30.21 -14.27 60.54
C THR A 486 -30.82 -14.13 59.15
N LEU A 487 -32.13 -14.38 59.00
CA LEU A 487 -32.85 -14.13 57.73
C LEU A 487 -32.76 -12.66 57.31
N LYS A 488 -32.92 -11.71 58.24
CA LYS A 488 -32.75 -10.28 57.96
C LYS A 488 -31.33 -9.94 57.52
N GLN A 489 -30.32 -10.56 58.14
CA GLN A 489 -28.92 -10.35 57.76
C GLN A 489 -28.63 -10.88 56.35
N ILE A 490 -29.08 -12.11 56.03
CA ILE A 490 -28.96 -12.70 54.69
C ILE A 490 -29.70 -11.85 53.65
N ALA A 491 -30.93 -11.41 53.94
CA ALA A 491 -31.66 -10.50 53.07
C ALA A 491 -30.92 -9.17 52.85
N SER A 492 -30.31 -8.60 53.89
CA SER A 492 -29.53 -7.36 53.77
C SER A 492 -28.25 -7.55 52.95
N GLN A 493 -27.58 -8.70 53.08
CA GLN A 493 -26.39 -9.07 52.30
C GLN A 493 -26.75 -9.27 50.82
N THR A 494 -27.78 -10.07 50.53
CA THR A 494 -28.26 -10.28 49.14
C THR A 494 -28.74 -8.99 48.48
N ILE A 495 -29.38 -8.07 49.22
CA ILE A 495 -29.72 -6.74 48.70
C ILE A 495 -28.46 -5.93 48.36
N ALA A 496 -27.41 -5.98 49.19
CA ALA A 496 -26.15 -5.30 48.92
C ALA A 496 -25.45 -5.89 47.67
N GLU A 497 -25.33 -7.22 47.59
CA GLU A 497 -24.77 -7.94 46.45
C GLU A 497 -25.51 -7.63 45.14
N LEU A 498 -26.84 -7.67 45.15
CA LEU A 498 -27.67 -7.30 43.99
C LEU A 498 -27.51 -5.82 43.63
N THR A 499 -27.36 -4.92 44.61
CA THR A 499 -27.11 -3.50 44.36
C THR A 499 -25.73 -3.26 43.72
N GLU A 500 -24.70 -4.03 44.10
CA GLU A 500 -23.39 -4.00 43.45
C GLU A 500 -23.45 -4.58 42.04
N GLN A 501 -24.15 -5.69 41.82
CA GLN A 501 -24.39 -6.25 40.49
C GLN A 501 -25.11 -5.26 39.57
N ILE A 502 -26.14 -4.56 40.07
CA ILE A 502 -26.83 -3.50 39.32
C ILE A 502 -25.85 -2.39 38.93
N LYS A 503 -25.00 -1.90 39.84
CA LYS A 503 -23.98 -0.87 39.52
C LYS A 503 -22.96 -1.35 38.49
N VAL A 504 -22.55 -2.62 38.54
CA VAL A 504 -21.65 -3.21 37.52
C VAL A 504 -22.36 -3.23 36.16
N LEU A 505 -23.61 -3.68 36.10
CA LEU A 505 -24.41 -3.69 34.86
C LEU A 505 -24.68 -2.26 34.35
N GLU A 506 -24.94 -1.28 35.21
CA GLU A 506 -25.07 0.13 34.83
C GLU A 506 -23.78 0.65 34.18
N ASN A 507 -22.62 0.43 34.80
CA ASN A 507 -21.31 0.76 34.25
C ASN A 507 -21.06 0.06 32.91
N GLU A 508 -21.38 -1.24 32.78
CA GLU A 508 -21.30 -1.96 31.51
C GLU A 508 -22.21 -1.34 30.45
N THR A 509 -23.46 -0.98 30.78
CA THR A 509 -24.36 -0.32 29.83
C THR A 509 -23.84 1.04 29.38
N GLU A 510 -23.19 1.80 30.25
CA GLU A 510 -22.58 3.08 29.91
C GLU A 510 -21.33 2.91 29.04
N ILE A 511 -20.49 1.92 29.33
CA ILE A 511 -19.38 1.52 28.46
C ILE A 511 -19.91 1.13 27.08
N GLN A 512 -20.94 0.29 26.99
CA GLN A 512 -21.55 -0.11 25.72
C GLN A 512 -22.16 1.09 24.97
N ARG A 513 -22.87 2.00 25.65
CA ARG A 513 -23.37 3.27 25.06
C ARG A 513 -22.21 4.10 24.49
N SER A 514 -21.09 4.23 25.21
CA SER A 514 -19.91 4.96 24.73
C SER A 514 -19.30 4.31 23.48
N ILE A 515 -19.25 2.97 23.43
CA ILE A 515 -18.78 2.20 22.27
C ILE A 515 -19.71 2.44 21.08
N VAL A 516 -21.03 2.34 21.27
CA VAL A 516 -22.04 2.60 20.21
C VAL A 516 -21.88 4.01 19.64
N ILE A 517 -21.83 5.05 20.49
CA ILE A 517 -21.62 6.45 20.06
C ILE A 517 -20.32 6.60 19.26
N ASN A 518 -19.22 5.96 19.68
CA ASN A 518 -17.94 6.00 18.96
C ASN A 518 -17.98 5.24 17.62
N LYS A 519 -18.74 4.15 17.53
CA LYS A 519 -19.00 3.43 16.27
C LYS A 519 -19.89 4.25 15.33
N GLU A 520 -20.93 4.92 15.83
CA GLU A 520 -21.77 5.84 15.05
C GLU A 520 -20.99 7.06 14.53
N ARG A 521 -20.14 7.67 15.36
CA ARG A 521 -19.19 8.72 14.94
C ARG A 521 -18.22 8.24 13.85
N SER A 522 -17.81 6.97 13.90
CA SER A 522 -16.98 6.35 12.86
C SER A 522 -17.78 6.08 11.57
N LEU A 523 -19.00 5.57 11.70
CA LEU A 523 -19.92 5.28 10.60
C LEU A 523 -20.33 6.55 9.84
N THR A 524 -20.65 7.62 10.56
CA THR A 524 -20.98 8.94 9.97
C THR A 524 -19.79 9.54 9.22
N LYS A 525 -18.58 9.48 9.79
CA LYS A 525 -17.33 9.84 9.07
C LYS A 525 -17.14 9.00 7.80
N ALA A 526 -17.40 7.70 7.84
CA ALA A 526 -17.32 6.82 6.66
C ALA A 526 -18.39 7.17 5.59
N ARG A 527 -19.64 7.41 6.00
CA ARG A 527 -20.73 7.86 5.11
C ARG A 527 -20.40 9.19 4.43
N MET A 528 -19.82 10.15 5.17
CA MET A 528 -19.38 11.44 4.60
C MET A 528 -18.24 11.26 3.58
N ARG A 529 -17.26 10.39 3.86
CA ARG A 529 -16.21 10.03 2.89
C ARG A 529 -16.79 9.40 1.62
N LEU A 530 -17.76 8.49 1.76
CA LEU A 530 -18.43 7.85 0.63
C LEU A 530 -19.23 8.86 -0.21
N SER A 531 -19.97 9.76 0.44
CA SER A 531 -20.70 10.85 -0.23
C SER A 531 -19.76 11.77 -1.02
N ASN A 532 -18.63 12.18 -0.42
CA ASN A 532 -17.61 12.97 -1.10
C ASN A 532 -16.96 12.21 -2.26
N SER A 533 -16.68 10.92 -2.10
CA SER A 533 -16.18 10.06 -3.18
C SER A 533 -17.18 9.92 -4.33
N SER A 534 -18.49 9.83 -4.06
CA SER A 534 -19.52 9.87 -5.11
C SER A 534 -19.48 11.20 -5.85
N LYS A 535 -19.54 12.34 -5.13
CA LYS A 535 -19.48 13.68 -5.73
C LYS A 535 -18.24 13.88 -6.60
N ILE A 536 -17.08 13.33 -6.22
CA ILE A 536 -15.85 13.35 -7.03
C ILE A 536 -16.01 12.46 -8.27
N ARG A 537 -16.53 11.24 -8.13
CA ARG A 537 -16.81 10.32 -9.24
C ARG A 537 -17.77 10.91 -10.26
N ASP A 538 -18.80 11.61 -9.80
CA ASP A 538 -19.82 12.22 -10.66
C ASP A 538 -19.25 13.45 -11.40
N LYS A 539 -18.38 14.25 -10.75
CA LYS A 539 -17.57 15.27 -11.44
C LYS A 539 -16.67 14.65 -12.52
N LEU A 540 -15.90 13.62 -12.18
CA LEU A 540 -15.02 12.93 -13.13
C LEU A 540 -15.80 12.32 -14.30
N LYS A 541 -16.98 11.72 -14.07
CA LYS A 541 -17.87 11.26 -15.14
C LYS A 541 -18.32 12.39 -16.07
N ASN A 542 -18.67 13.55 -15.51
CA ASN A 542 -19.05 14.71 -16.30
C ASN A 542 -17.86 15.23 -17.12
N ASP A 543 -16.66 15.26 -16.55
CA ASP A 543 -15.47 15.73 -17.25
C ASP A 543 -15.01 14.74 -18.35
N ILE A 544 -15.07 13.43 -18.08
CA ILE A 544 -14.90 12.37 -19.10
C ILE A 544 -15.93 12.55 -20.22
N SER A 545 -17.20 12.83 -19.90
CA SER A 545 -18.25 13.03 -20.90
C SER A 545 -18.00 14.26 -21.78
N LYS A 546 -17.50 15.37 -21.20
CA LYS A 546 -17.07 16.57 -21.95
C LYS A 546 -15.88 16.27 -22.87
N VAL A 547 -14.89 15.54 -22.38
CA VAL A 547 -13.70 15.15 -23.18
C VAL A 547 -14.10 14.21 -24.31
N ALA A 548 -14.96 13.23 -24.06
CA ALA A 548 -15.48 12.32 -25.08
C ALA A 548 -16.31 13.06 -26.14
N TRP A 549 -17.08 14.08 -25.75
CA TRP A 549 -17.81 14.94 -26.69
C TRP A 549 -16.85 15.77 -27.56
N LYS A 550 -15.83 16.42 -26.97
CA LYS A 550 -14.80 17.13 -27.73
C LYS A 550 -14.01 16.21 -28.66
N HIS A 551 -13.68 14.99 -28.23
CA HIS A 551 -13.01 14.01 -29.08
C HIS A 551 -13.88 13.67 -30.30
N ARG A 552 -15.19 13.43 -30.11
CA ARG A 552 -16.10 13.18 -31.23
C ARG A 552 -16.15 14.36 -32.20
N GLN A 553 -16.20 15.59 -31.69
CA GLN A 553 -16.15 16.80 -32.53
C GLN A 553 -14.85 16.84 -33.36
N ILE A 554 -13.69 16.67 -32.75
CA ILE A 554 -12.39 16.65 -33.47
C ILE A 554 -12.31 15.49 -34.46
N THR A 555 -12.93 14.34 -34.16
CA THR A 555 -12.97 13.19 -35.10
C THR A 555 -13.85 13.51 -36.31
N GLN A 556 -14.99 14.17 -36.10
CA GLN A 556 -15.88 14.65 -37.14
C GLN A 556 -15.16 15.67 -38.05
N GLU A 557 -14.52 16.68 -37.45
CA GLU A 557 -13.73 17.70 -38.16
C GLU A 557 -12.61 17.04 -39.00
N HIS A 558 -11.87 16.08 -38.43
CA HIS A 558 -10.85 15.32 -39.15
C HIS A 558 -11.41 14.46 -40.30
N ASP A 559 -12.59 13.85 -40.13
CA ASP A 559 -13.21 13.06 -41.20
C ASP A 559 -13.76 13.95 -42.33
N ASP A 560 -14.23 15.16 -42.01
CA ASP A 560 -14.62 16.18 -42.99
C ASP A 560 -13.37 16.71 -43.76
N ASP A 561 -12.30 17.09 -43.04
CA ASP A 561 -11.00 17.50 -43.62
C ASP A 561 -10.42 16.42 -44.54
N LYS A 562 -10.50 15.15 -44.13
CA LYS A 562 -10.05 14.00 -44.93
C LYS A 562 -10.86 13.86 -46.23
N LEU A 563 -12.15 14.17 -46.18
CA LEU A 563 -13.05 14.09 -47.34
C LEU A 563 -12.81 15.27 -48.30
N GLU A 564 -12.39 16.43 -47.79
CA GLU A 564 -11.88 17.54 -48.62
C GLU A 564 -10.51 17.21 -49.25
N LEU A 565 -9.58 16.66 -48.48
CA LEU A 565 -8.28 16.17 -48.98
C LEU A 565 -8.43 15.13 -50.10
N MET A 566 -9.40 14.22 -50.01
CA MET A 566 -9.68 13.26 -51.09
C MET A 566 -10.13 13.97 -52.38
N LYS A 567 -11.04 14.96 -52.29
CA LYS A 567 -11.49 15.76 -53.45
C LYS A 567 -10.34 16.56 -54.07
N LEU A 568 -9.49 17.17 -53.24
CA LEU A 568 -8.32 17.91 -53.72
C LEU A 568 -7.30 16.98 -54.39
N THR A 569 -7.07 15.80 -53.82
CA THR A 569 -6.17 14.78 -54.41
C THR A 569 -6.72 14.29 -55.75
N GLU A 570 -8.02 14.04 -55.87
CA GLU A 570 -8.66 13.67 -57.13
C GLU A 570 -8.56 14.78 -58.18
N MET A 571 -8.74 16.05 -57.79
CA MET A 571 -8.55 17.20 -58.67
C MET A 571 -7.09 17.33 -59.15
N VAL A 572 -6.10 17.15 -58.26
CA VAL A 572 -4.67 17.13 -58.62
C VAL A 572 -4.38 16.00 -59.61
N ASN A 573 -4.84 14.78 -59.34
CA ASN A 573 -4.65 13.64 -60.25
C ASN A 573 -5.24 13.90 -61.65
N LEU A 574 -6.41 14.54 -61.74
CA LEU A 574 -7.02 14.93 -63.02
C LEU A 574 -6.20 16.01 -63.75
N GLN A 575 -5.64 16.98 -63.02
CA GLN A 575 -4.75 17.99 -63.61
C GLN A 575 -3.41 17.39 -64.06
N GLU A 576 -2.82 16.48 -63.29
CA GLU A 576 -1.60 15.74 -63.66
C GLU A 576 -1.82 14.89 -64.91
N GLN A 577 -2.96 14.19 -65.02
CA GLN A 577 -3.33 13.45 -66.24
C GLN A 577 -3.46 14.38 -67.45
N ALA A 578 -4.13 15.53 -67.31
CA ALA A 578 -4.24 16.51 -68.39
C ALA A 578 -2.86 17.07 -68.82
N LEU A 579 -1.95 17.31 -67.88
CA LEU A 579 -0.57 17.73 -68.17
C LEU A 579 0.24 16.62 -68.88
N LEU A 580 0.08 15.35 -68.47
CA LEU A 580 0.70 14.21 -69.13
C LEU A 580 0.22 14.05 -70.58
N ASP A 581 -1.08 14.25 -70.84
CA ASP A 581 -1.62 14.17 -72.20
C ASP A 581 -1.20 15.37 -73.06
N ILE A 582 -1.10 16.58 -72.49
CA ILE A 582 -0.50 17.73 -73.18
C ILE A 582 0.96 17.45 -73.54
N ASN A 583 1.75 16.89 -72.62
CA ASN A 583 3.15 16.54 -72.87
C ASN A 583 3.28 15.46 -73.96
N ARG A 584 2.47 14.39 -73.94
CA ARG A 584 2.41 13.38 -75.02
C ARG A 584 2.08 13.99 -76.37
N ASN A 585 1.10 14.90 -76.42
CA ASN A 585 0.73 15.61 -77.64
C ASN A 585 1.89 16.50 -78.14
N HIS A 586 2.61 17.16 -77.24
CA HIS A 586 3.78 17.98 -77.56
C HIS A 586 4.96 17.13 -78.06
N GLU A 587 5.28 16.01 -77.40
CA GLU A 587 6.28 15.04 -77.87
C GLU A 587 5.93 14.50 -79.26
N THR A 588 4.65 14.14 -79.49
CA THR A 588 4.17 13.68 -80.81
C THR A 588 4.32 14.78 -81.87
N ALA A 589 4.08 16.05 -81.52
CA ALA A 589 4.28 17.19 -82.42
C ALA A 589 5.77 17.42 -82.72
N ILE A 590 6.66 17.29 -81.71
CA ILE A 590 8.12 17.35 -81.89
C ILE A 590 8.59 16.20 -82.80
N GLN A 591 8.11 14.97 -82.59
CA GLN A 591 8.45 13.82 -83.43
C GLN A 591 8.04 14.06 -84.89
N ARG A 592 6.81 14.53 -85.15
CA ARG A 592 6.35 14.90 -86.51
C ARG A 592 7.16 16.04 -87.12
N ARG A 593 7.52 17.06 -86.35
CA ARG A 593 8.38 18.16 -86.81
C ARG A 593 9.77 17.62 -87.18
N ASN A 594 10.32 16.72 -86.37
CA ASN A 594 11.64 16.15 -86.60
C ASN A 594 11.65 15.21 -87.82
N SER A 595 10.62 14.40 -88.04
CA SER A 595 10.51 13.57 -89.26
C SER A 595 10.41 14.45 -90.50
N LEU A 596 9.53 15.46 -90.50
CA LEU A 596 9.44 16.43 -91.60
C LEU A 596 10.76 17.19 -91.83
N GLY A 597 11.52 17.47 -90.76
CA GLY A 597 12.84 18.07 -90.87
C GLY A 597 13.88 17.15 -91.51
N ILE A 598 13.79 15.84 -91.28
CA ILE A 598 14.62 14.83 -91.97
C ILE A 598 14.19 14.73 -93.44
N ASP A 599 12.89 14.60 -93.72
CA ASP A 599 12.34 14.52 -95.08
C ASP A 599 12.75 15.73 -95.94
N LEU A 600 12.81 16.93 -95.34
CA LEU A 600 13.29 18.15 -95.99
C LEU A 600 14.80 18.14 -96.25
N LEU A 601 15.61 17.67 -95.30
CA LEU A 601 17.06 17.54 -95.50
C LEU A 601 17.39 16.50 -96.59
N GLU A 602 16.67 15.38 -96.63
CA GLU A 602 16.80 14.38 -97.71
C GLU A 602 16.43 14.99 -99.08
N GLN A 603 15.41 15.85 -99.15
CA GLN A 603 15.08 16.59 -100.38
C GLN A 603 16.13 17.64 -100.76
N GLU A 604 16.73 18.34 -99.78
CA GLU A 604 17.84 19.26 -100.03
C GLU A 604 19.08 18.50 -100.54
N GLU A 605 19.43 17.35 -99.96
CA GLU A 605 20.53 16.50 -100.46
C GLU A 605 20.30 16.03 -101.92
N VAL A 606 19.07 15.63 -102.26
CA VAL A 606 18.70 15.31 -103.65
C VAL A 606 18.83 16.52 -104.57
N PHE A 607 18.37 17.69 -104.13
CA PHE A 607 18.49 18.93 -104.90
C PHE A 607 19.96 19.35 -105.11
N PHE A 608 20.82 19.23 -104.10
CA PHE A 608 22.26 19.45 -104.22
C PHE A 608 22.89 18.46 -105.21
N SER A 609 22.54 17.17 -105.14
CA SER A 609 23.02 16.15 -106.08
C SER A 609 22.62 16.45 -107.53
N ASP A 610 21.39 16.91 -107.76
CA ASP A 610 20.93 17.28 -109.10
C ASP A 610 21.55 18.59 -109.60
N TYR A 611 21.77 19.57 -108.73
CA TYR A 611 22.50 20.79 -109.06
C TYR A 611 23.97 20.50 -109.44
N GLU A 612 24.63 19.57 -108.73
CA GLU A 612 25.99 19.12 -109.05
C GLU A 612 26.04 18.38 -110.40
N LYS A 613 25.05 17.52 -110.71
CA LYS A 613 24.92 16.89 -112.04
C LYS A 613 24.73 17.93 -113.15
N VAL A 614 23.91 18.95 -112.93
CA VAL A 614 23.70 20.05 -113.91
C VAL A 614 25.01 20.80 -114.14
N ASN A 615 25.74 21.18 -113.09
CA ASN A 615 27.05 21.85 -113.24
C ASN A 615 28.06 20.99 -114.01
N ILE A 616 28.10 19.67 -113.77
CA ILE A 616 28.96 18.75 -114.53
C ILE A 616 28.54 18.69 -116.00
N GLN A 617 27.24 18.72 -116.30
CA GLN A 617 26.72 18.77 -117.67
C GLN A 617 27.02 20.10 -118.36
N GLU A 618 26.88 21.25 -117.68
CA GLU A 618 27.25 22.56 -118.21
C GLU A 618 28.76 22.67 -118.46
N ALA A 619 29.60 22.12 -117.57
CA ALA A 619 31.05 22.02 -117.78
C ALA A 619 31.41 21.13 -118.99
N ALA A 620 30.66 20.06 -119.22
CA ALA A 620 30.82 19.22 -120.40
C ALA A 620 30.35 19.92 -121.70
N ILE A 621 29.23 20.65 -121.66
CA ILE A 621 28.68 21.41 -122.79
C ILE A 621 29.61 22.57 -123.15
N THR A 622 30.10 23.34 -122.18
CA THR A 622 31.06 24.44 -122.43
C THR A 622 32.37 23.91 -123.00
N LYS A 623 32.90 22.79 -122.50
CA LYS A 623 34.06 22.11 -123.10
C LYS A 623 33.77 21.65 -124.53
N GLY A 624 32.59 21.08 -124.78
CA GLY A 624 32.13 20.70 -126.12
C GLY A 624 32.06 21.88 -127.07
N ASN A 625 31.44 22.98 -126.66
CA ASN A 625 31.34 24.23 -127.43
C ASN A 625 32.72 24.83 -127.74
N MET A 626 33.66 24.81 -126.79
CA MET A 626 35.05 25.22 -127.04
C MET A 626 35.72 24.35 -128.11
N THR A 627 35.53 23.03 -128.09
CA THR A 627 36.04 22.15 -129.17
C THR A 627 35.32 22.33 -130.50
N LEU A 628 34.05 22.73 -130.47
CA LEU A 628 33.26 23.02 -131.68
C LEU A 628 33.70 24.34 -132.30
N GLU A 629 33.98 25.38 -131.50
CA GLU A 629 34.60 26.62 -131.97
C GLU A 629 36.00 26.41 -132.59
N THR A 630 36.84 25.53 -132.04
CA THR A 630 38.14 25.23 -132.64
C THR A 630 37.96 24.49 -133.97
N LEU A 631 37.07 23.49 -134.04
CA LEU A 631 36.77 22.79 -135.29
C LEU A 631 36.12 23.70 -136.35
N GLU A 632 35.31 24.69 -135.95
CA GLU A 632 34.78 25.71 -136.86
C GLU A 632 35.84 26.72 -137.32
N LYS A 633 36.86 27.01 -136.51
CA LYS A 633 38.03 27.80 -136.94
C LYS A 633 38.84 27.00 -137.95
N GLU A 634 39.22 25.77 -137.63
CA GLU A 634 39.88 24.84 -138.55
C GLU A 634 39.10 24.63 -139.86
N THR A 635 37.78 24.51 -139.80
CA THR A 635 36.92 24.39 -141.00
C THR A 635 36.95 25.67 -141.85
N ARG A 636 36.99 26.86 -141.23
CA ARG A 636 37.14 28.14 -141.96
C ARG A 636 38.52 28.25 -142.60
N ASP A 637 39.57 27.81 -141.91
CA ASP A 637 40.95 27.84 -142.41
C ASP A 637 41.14 26.85 -143.57
N LEU A 638 40.64 25.62 -143.45
CA LEU A 638 40.60 24.63 -144.54
C LEU A 638 39.78 25.13 -145.75
N GLN A 639 38.69 25.88 -145.52
CA GLN A 639 37.90 26.48 -146.59
C GLN A 639 38.70 27.58 -147.34
N LEU A 640 39.60 28.29 -146.66
CA LEU A 640 40.53 29.24 -147.29
C LEU A 640 41.62 28.51 -148.08
N GLU A 641 42.20 27.44 -147.53
CA GLU A 641 43.19 26.59 -148.23
C GLU A 641 42.61 25.97 -149.52
N ILE A 642 41.39 25.44 -149.48
CA ILE A 642 40.69 24.89 -150.67
C ILE A 642 40.51 25.95 -151.76
N ASN A 643 40.30 27.21 -151.39
CA ASN A 643 40.13 28.31 -152.34
C ASN A 643 41.48 28.74 -152.95
N GLU A 644 42.56 28.72 -152.20
CA GLU A 644 43.91 29.05 -152.71
C GLU A 644 44.48 27.90 -153.56
N GLU A 645 44.31 26.63 -153.17
CA GLU A 645 44.75 25.48 -153.99
C GLU A 645 44.05 25.43 -155.36
N ARG A 646 42.75 25.77 -155.43
CA ARG A 646 42.04 25.92 -156.72
C ARG A 646 42.70 26.97 -157.62
N ARG A 647 43.26 28.03 -157.04
CA ARG A 647 43.95 29.12 -157.75
C ARG A 647 45.36 28.72 -158.20
N GLN A 648 46.06 27.92 -157.39
CA GLN A 648 47.39 27.37 -157.71
C GLN A 648 47.35 26.33 -158.84
N ILE A 649 46.28 25.52 -158.93
CA ILE A 649 46.09 24.50 -159.98
C ILE A 649 46.00 25.11 -161.39
N ASP A 650 45.39 26.29 -161.54
CA ASP A 650 45.26 26.95 -162.85
C ASP A 650 46.53 27.67 -163.31
N LEU A 651 47.37 28.11 -162.38
CA LEU A 651 48.70 28.66 -162.68
C LEU A 651 49.72 27.56 -163.03
N LYS A 652 49.77 26.47 -162.25
CA LYS A 652 50.77 25.40 -162.46
C LYS A 652 50.58 24.58 -163.74
N LYS A 653 49.42 24.65 -164.40
CA LYS A 653 49.20 24.03 -165.73
C LYS A 653 49.93 24.75 -166.89
N LYS A 654 50.57 25.90 -166.67
CA LYS A 654 51.33 26.64 -167.71
C LYS A 654 52.85 26.66 -167.52
N GLU A 655 53.37 26.30 -166.35
CA GLU A 655 54.82 26.37 -166.04
C GLU A 655 55.49 24.99 -165.94
N LEU A 656 55.03 24.03 -166.76
CA LEU A 656 55.43 22.62 -166.69
C LEU A 656 56.91 22.25 -166.96
N PRO A 657 57.84 23.09 -167.48
CA PRO A 657 59.19 22.61 -167.86
C PRO A 657 60.39 22.99 -166.97
N LEU A 658 60.27 23.56 -165.74
CA LEU A 658 61.46 24.09 -165.03
C LEU A 658 61.73 23.82 -163.52
N LYS A 659 60.83 23.23 -162.72
CA LYS A 659 61.10 23.01 -161.26
C LYS A 659 61.38 21.55 -160.86
N ARG A 660 62.45 20.99 -161.42
CA ARG A 660 63.07 19.70 -161.04
C ARG A 660 64.43 19.90 -160.32
N LYS A 661 64.59 21.03 -159.59
CA LYS A 661 65.89 21.53 -159.08
C LYS A 661 65.84 22.26 -157.73
N LEU A 662 64.78 22.10 -156.93
CA LEU A 662 64.63 22.76 -155.62
C LEU A 662 64.05 21.79 -154.58
N GLU A 663 64.70 20.63 -154.45
CA GLU A 663 64.27 19.51 -153.60
C GLU A 663 65.30 19.20 -152.48
N GLU A 664 66.34 20.02 -152.32
CA GLU A 664 67.57 19.63 -151.57
C GLU A 664 67.97 20.52 -150.36
N GLU A 665 67.35 21.69 -150.12
CA GLU A 665 67.91 22.66 -149.13
C GLU A 665 67.11 22.87 -147.81
N ILE A 666 65.86 22.39 -147.67
CA ILE A 666 65.02 22.64 -146.46
C ILE A 666 64.75 21.36 -145.67
N THR A 667 65.79 20.54 -145.47
CA THR A 667 65.80 19.40 -144.55
C THR A 667 66.68 19.62 -143.31
N MET A 668 67.31 20.80 -143.16
CA MET A 668 68.28 21.08 -142.08
C MET A 668 67.89 22.15 -141.05
N LEU A 669 66.74 22.82 -141.14
CA LEU A 669 66.49 24.07 -140.39
C LEU A 669 65.37 24.08 -139.32
N GLN A 670 64.87 22.94 -138.85
CA GLN A 670 63.93 22.94 -137.70
C GLN A 670 64.04 21.75 -136.75
N ILE A 671 65.27 21.28 -136.49
CA ILE A 671 65.60 20.45 -135.31
C ILE A 671 65.89 21.34 -134.07
N GLU A 672 65.99 22.67 -134.25
CA GLU A 672 66.39 23.65 -133.22
C GLU A 672 65.21 24.28 -132.43
N LEU A 673 64.20 23.48 -132.04
CA LEU A 673 63.11 23.94 -131.16
C LEU A 673 62.85 23.00 -129.98
N SER A 674 63.96 22.53 -129.40
CA SER A 674 64.05 21.89 -128.10
C SER A 674 63.79 22.87 -126.94
N GLU A 675 63.32 22.32 -125.81
CA GLU A 675 63.60 22.82 -124.44
C GLU A 675 63.11 24.24 -124.05
N ALA A 676 61.81 24.38 -123.70
CA ALA A 676 61.32 25.53 -122.93
C ALA A 676 60.15 25.25 -121.94
N ARG A 677 60.51 25.03 -120.67
CA ARG A 677 59.95 25.66 -119.43
C ARG A 677 58.56 25.31 -118.83
N ASP A 678 58.65 24.58 -117.71
CA ASP A 678 58.31 24.96 -116.32
C ASP A 678 56.86 25.17 -115.77
N LYS A 679 56.54 24.34 -114.76
CA LYS A 679 55.93 24.57 -113.41
C LYS A 679 55.11 25.85 -113.13
N THR A 680 53.99 25.73 -112.36
CA THR A 680 53.80 26.36 -111.01
C THR A 680 52.46 26.05 -110.26
N LEU A 681 52.59 25.77 -108.93
CA LEU A 681 51.82 26.24 -107.73
C LEU A 681 50.38 25.78 -107.30
N GLU A 682 50.34 25.20 -106.08
CA GLU A 682 49.62 25.57 -104.83
C GLU A 682 48.09 25.38 -104.54
N GLY A 683 47.78 25.11 -103.25
CA GLY A 683 46.45 25.25 -102.60
C GLY A 683 46.20 24.33 -101.38
N LEU A 684 45.94 24.89 -100.18
CA LEU A 684 45.80 24.18 -98.88
C LEU A 684 44.34 24.05 -98.37
N ASN A 685 44.05 23.01 -97.56
CA ASN A 685 43.41 23.07 -96.21
C ASN A 685 42.53 21.85 -95.83
N ARG A 686 42.70 21.34 -94.59
CA ARG A 686 41.61 20.83 -93.71
C ARG A 686 42.09 20.59 -92.28
N SER A 687 41.28 21.02 -91.31
CA SER A 687 41.53 20.91 -89.86
C SER A 687 41.02 19.58 -89.28
N ILE A 688 41.62 19.17 -88.15
CA ILE A 688 41.26 17.97 -87.38
C ILE A 688 40.28 18.39 -86.26
N GLY A 689 39.24 17.60 -86.01
CA GLY A 689 38.21 17.89 -85.01
C GLY A 689 38.31 17.08 -83.72
N TYR A 690 37.68 17.59 -82.64
CA TYR A 690 37.46 16.90 -81.38
C TYR A 690 35.96 16.72 -81.10
N LYS A 691 35.58 15.67 -80.35
CA LYS A 691 34.18 15.33 -80.02
C LYS A 691 33.84 15.72 -78.57
N GLU A 692 32.74 16.45 -78.40
CA GLU A 692 32.09 16.62 -77.09
C GLU A 692 31.31 15.36 -76.66
N LEU A 693 31.28 15.09 -75.35
CA LEU A 693 30.34 14.17 -74.71
C LEU A 693 29.28 14.99 -73.96
N LYS A 694 27.99 14.69 -74.18
CA LYS A 694 26.88 15.46 -73.60
C LYS A 694 26.39 14.88 -72.27
N GLY A 695 26.41 15.72 -71.23
CA GLY A 695 25.63 15.60 -69.99
C GLY A 695 25.13 16.99 -69.59
N LYS A 696 24.06 17.08 -68.80
CA LYS A 696 23.53 18.34 -68.26
C LYS A 696 23.39 18.25 -66.75
N ASP A 697 23.91 19.23 -66.04
CA ASP A 697 23.75 19.37 -64.59
C ASP A 697 22.44 20.10 -64.22
N PRO A 698 21.85 19.82 -63.03
CA PRO A 698 20.63 20.47 -62.55
C PRO A 698 20.88 21.93 -62.13
N THR A 699 19.83 22.74 -62.17
CA THR A 699 19.97 24.21 -62.05
C THR A 699 19.98 24.64 -60.58
N THR A 700 20.77 25.67 -60.23
CA THR A 700 20.95 26.18 -58.85
C THR A 700 19.65 26.46 -58.08
N VAL A 701 18.58 26.87 -58.77
CA VAL A 701 17.25 27.15 -58.19
C VAL A 701 16.57 25.89 -57.65
N GLU A 702 16.82 24.72 -58.23
CA GLU A 702 16.21 23.44 -57.80
C GLU A 702 16.87 22.90 -56.53
N LEU A 703 18.18 23.11 -56.40
CA LEU A 703 18.96 22.78 -55.20
C LEU A 703 18.54 23.63 -54.00
N VAL A 704 18.38 24.95 -54.17
CA VAL A 704 17.95 25.86 -53.08
C VAL A 704 16.57 25.46 -52.55
N LYS A 705 15.57 25.22 -53.42
CA LYS A 705 14.24 24.76 -52.99
C LYS A 705 14.28 23.42 -52.25
N LYS A 706 15.24 22.54 -52.57
CA LYS A 706 15.41 21.26 -51.87
C LYS A 706 16.00 21.45 -50.47
N ILE A 707 16.91 22.42 -50.31
CA ILE A 707 17.49 22.80 -49.02
C ILE A 707 16.41 23.42 -48.12
N GLU A 708 15.64 24.40 -48.61
CA GLU A 708 14.54 25.04 -47.87
C GLU A 708 13.48 24.01 -47.39
N GLN A 709 13.14 23.02 -48.23
CA GLN A 709 12.25 21.92 -47.84
C GLN A 709 12.84 21.07 -46.70
N LEU A 710 14.13 20.76 -46.74
CA LEU A 710 14.79 19.96 -45.71
C LEU A 710 14.90 20.73 -44.39
N GLU A 711 15.23 22.02 -44.42
CA GLU A 711 15.28 22.90 -43.24
C GLU A 711 13.90 23.02 -42.56
N MET A 712 12.83 23.18 -43.34
CA MET A 712 11.45 23.15 -42.84
C MET A 712 11.13 21.82 -42.13
N THR A 713 11.48 20.67 -42.73
CA THR A 713 11.24 19.37 -42.07
C THR A 713 12.09 19.19 -40.81
N LEU A 714 13.32 19.70 -40.78
CA LEU A 714 14.19 19.65 -39.60
C LEU A 714 13.57 20.43 -38.43
N ALA A 715 13.12 21.67 -38.68
CA ALA A 715 12.48 22.52 -37.69
C ALA A 715 11.18 21.91 -37.11
N GLU A 716 10.36 21.24 -37.94
CA GLU A 716 9.20 20.48 -37.46
C GLU A 716 9.61 19.31 -36.55
N HIS A 717 10.69 18.59 -36.90
CA HIS A 717 11.17 17.47 -36.11
C HIS A 717 11.74 17.92 -34.76
N GLU A 718 12.51 19.02 -34.71
CA GLU A 718 13.03 19.62 -33.48
C GLU A 718 11.90 20.08 -32.55
N ARG A 719 10.90 20.77 -33.09
CA ARG A 719 9.71 21.20 -32.32
C ARG A 719 8.96 20.01 -31.71
N ARG A 720 8.70 18.96 -32.50
CA ARG A 720 8.07 17.70 -32.02
C ARG A 720 8.92 17.00 -30.95
N LEU A 721 10.24 17.20 -30.93
CA LEU A 721 11.15 16.62 -29.95
C LEU A 721 11.10 17.39 -28.63
N LEU A 722 11.08 18.73 -28.67
CA LEU A 722 10.82 19.59 -27.50
C LEU A 722 9.46 19.31 -26.86
N GLU A 723 8.38 19.20 -27.66
CA GLU A 723 7.04 18.88 -27.16
C GLU A 723 7.02 17.52 -26.42
N LYS A 724 7.74 16.50 -26.93
CA LYS A 724 7.90 15.21 -26.25
C LYS A 724 8.74 15.28 -24.98
N GLN A 725 9.77 16.14 -24.93
CA GLN A 725 10.56 16.36 -23.71
C GLN A 725 9.74 17.05 -22.61
N LEU A 726 8.95 18.06 -22.96
CA LEU A 726 8.01 18.72 -22.04
C LEU A 726 6.95 17.74 -21.50
N LEU A 727 6.39 16.88 -22.35
CA LEU A 727 5.48 15.82 -21.93
C LEU A 727 6.16 14.80 -21.00
N LEU A 728 7.41 14.42 -21.26
CA LEU A 728 8.18 13.51 -20.40
C LEU A 728 8.39 14.12 -19.01
N ASP A 729 8.78 15.40 -18.93
CA ASP A 729 8.95 16.13 -17.67
C ASP A 729 7.62 16.24 -16.91
N GLN A 730 6.52 16.50 -17.62
CA GLN A 730 5.19 16.60 -17.01
C GLN A 730 4.71 15.24 -16.46
N VAL A 731 4.91 14.15 -17.21
CA VAL A 731 4.65 12.78 -16.75
C VAL A 731 5.53 12.42 -15.55
N THR A 732 6.81 12.81 -15.56
CA THR A 732 7.76 12.51 -14.46
C THR A 732 7.44 13.29 -13.18
N ARG A 733 6.97 14.54 -13.30
CA ARG A 733 6.46 15.34 -12.17
C ARG A 733 5.18 14.78 -11.57
N LEU A 734 4.33 14.14 -12.38
CA LEU A 734 3.09 13.50 -11.91
C LEU A 734 3.34 12.10 -11.33
N SER A 735 4.30 11.34 -11.87
CA SER A 735 4.56 9.95 -11.46
C SER A 735 5.35 9.82 -10.15
N LYS A 736 6.35 10.68 -9.90
CA LYS A 736 7.14 10.65 -8.64
C LYS A 736 6.28 10.69 -7.37
N PRO A 737 5.39 11.67 -7.15
CA PRO A 737 4.56 11.72 -5.94
C PRO A 737 3.52 10.59 -5.87
N LEU A 738 3.18 9.95 -7.01
CA LEU A 738 2.37 8.73 -7.00
C LEU A 738 3.18 7.49 -6.57
N SER A 739 4.46 7.40 -6.96
CA SER A 739 5.38 6.35 -6.50
C SER A 739 5.63 6.45 -4.99
N GLU A 740 6.03 7.64 -4.52
CA GLU A 740 6.24 7.93 -3.10
C GLU A 740 4.97 7.64 -2.27
N ARG A 741 3.79 7.96 -2.80
CA ARG A 741 2.52 7.63 -2.16
C ARG A 741 2.21 6.13 -2.18
N ALA A 742 2.57 5.40 -3.23
CA ALA A 742 2.42 3.95 -3.30
C ALA A 742 3.34 3.23 -2.29
N GLU A 743 4.59 3.66 -2.17
CA GLU A 743 5.56 3.16 -1.19
C GLU A 743 5.08 3.41 0.26
N ASN A 744 4.61 4.63 0.56
CA ASN A 744 4.01 4.93 1.86
C ASN A 744 2.75 4.08 2.13
N CYS A 745 1.89 3.86 1.12
CA CYS A 745 0.75 2.96 1.24
C CYS A 745 1.16 1.49 1.44
N GLN A 746 2.33 1.09 0.93
CA GLN A 746 2.89 -0.25 1.12
C GLN A 746 3.39 -0.42 2.57
N GLN A 747 4.06 0.61 3.11
CA GLN A 747 4.44 0.71 4.53
C GLN A 747 3.22 0.59 5.46
N ASP A 748 2.15 1.35 5.15
CA ASP A 748 0.88 1.31 5.89
C ASP A 748 0.22 -0.08 5.84
N ARG A 749 0.15 -0.69 4.65
CA ARG A 749 -0.37 -2.07 4.47
C ARG A 749 0.43 -3.09 5.29
N LEU A 750 1.75 -2.95 5.35
CA LEU A 750 2.62 -3.80 6.16
C LEU A 750 2.36 -3.62 7.67
N SER A 751 2.16 -2.38 8.13
CA SER A 751 1.79 -2.11 9.53
C SER A 751 0.41 -2.69 9.89
N LEU A 752 -0.54 -2.63 8.94
CA LEU A 752 -1.89 -3.11 9.13
C LEU A 752 -1.95 -4.65 9.10
N ALA A 753 -1.13 -5.29 8.27
CA ALA A 753 -0.95 -6.75 8.25
C ALA A 753 -0.33 -7.27 9.55
N LYS A 754 0.67 -6.57 10.13
CA LYS A 754 1.22 -6.91 11.45
C LYS A 754 0.16 -6.85 12.55
N LYS A 755 -0.59 -5.74 12.64
CA LYS A 755 -1.71 -5.59 13.59
C LYS A 755 -2.81 -6.63 13.39
N LEU A 756 -3.10 -7.01 12.15
CA LEU A 756 -4.10 -8.04 11.85
C LEU A 756 -3.62 -9.43 12.29
N ASN A 757 -2.33 -9.73 12.15
CA ASN A 757 -1.73 -10.96 12.68
C ASN A 757 -1.72 -10.97 14.23
N GLU A 758 -1.37 -9.85 14.89
CA GLU A 758 -1.44 -9.70 16.35
C GLU A 758 -2.87 -9.91 16.89
N LEU A 759 -3.88 -9.35 16.22
CA LEU A 759 -5.29 -9.62 16.54
C LEU A 759 -5.66 -11.08 16.31
N ARG A 760 -5.11 -11.73 15.28
CA ARG A 760 -5.37 -13.14 14.96
C ARG A 760 -4.75 -14.08 16.01
N THR A 761 -3.55 -13.77 16.52
CA THR A 761 -2.96 -14.51 17.65
C THR A 761 -3.76 -14.30 18.92
N HIS A 762 -4.19 -13.07 19.24
CA HIS A 762 -5.07 -12.82 20.40
C HIS A 762 -6.41 -13.55 20.32
N ILE A 763 -7.01 -13.67 19.13
CA ILE A 763 -8.23 -14.46 18.93
C ILE A 763 -7.96 -15.96 19.15
N LEU A 764 -6.83 -16.48 18.65
CA LEU A 764 -6.44 -17.88 18.89
C LEU A 764 -6.21 -18.16 20.39
N ASP A 765 -5.46 -17.29 21.09
CA ASP A 765 -5.21 -17.40 22.53
C ASP A 765 -6.51 -17.32 23.34
N SER A 766 -7.40 -16.39 23.00
CA SER A 766 -8.71 -16.26 23.64
C SER A 766 -9.60 -17.47 23.39
N ASN A 767 -9.56 -18.04 22.18
CA ASN A 767 -10.28 -19.29 21.87
C ASN A 767 -9.70 -20.49 22.61
N GLN A 768 -8.37 -20.58 22.78
CA GLN A 768 -7.75 -21.62 23.60
C GLN A 768 -8.15 -21.50 25.07
N ARG A 769 -8.15 -20.29 25.65
CA ARG A 769 -8.65 -20.05 27.01
C ARG A 769 -10.13 -20.39 27.14
N MET A 770 -10.95 -19.99 26.17
CA MET A 770 -12.38 -20.33 26.13
C MET A 770 -12.61 -21.85 26.04
N MET A 771 -11.82 -22.56 25.23
CA MET A 771 -11.85 -24.02 25.17
C MET A 771 -11.46 -24.65 26.51
N ALA A 772 -10.39 -24.18 27.17
CA ALA A 772 -9.99 -24.65 28.50
C ALA A 772 -11.11 -24.44 29.54
N VAL A 773 -11.67 -23.22 29.63
CA VAL A 773 -12.79 -22.92 30.53
C VAL A 773 -14.04 -23.74 30.19
N SER A 774 -14.32 -24.00 28.91
CA SER A 774 -15.45 -24.85 28.51
C SER A 774 -15.25 -26.32 28.91
N ALA A 775 -14.00 -26.81 28.89
CA ALA A 775 -13.66 -28.16 29.35
C ALA A 775 -13.74 -28.25 30.88
N GLU A 776 -13.22 -27.26 31.60
CA GLU A 776 -13.38 -27.15 33.06
C GLU A 776 -14.86 -27.11 33.46
N LEU A 777 -15.67 -26.28 32.81
CA LEU A 777 -17.10 -26.17 33.06
C LEU A 777 -17.84 -27.48 32.74
N SER A 778 -17.45 -28.18 31.67
CA SER A 778 -17.99 -29.51 31.34
C SER A 778 -17.66 -30.55 32.42
N VAL A 779 -16.43 -30.54 32.95
CA VAL A 779 -16.02 -31.42 34.07
C VAL A 779 -16.78 -31.05 35.36
N LYS A 780 -16.94 -29.76 35.67
CA LYS A 780 -17.74 -29.31 36.83
C LYS A 780 -19.22 -29.67 36.68
N HIS A 781 -19.78 -29.60 35.47
CA HIS A 781 -21.14 -30.02 35.18
C HIS A 781 -21.32 -31.54 35.36
N ALA A 782 -20.37 -32.35 34.89
CA ALA A 782 -20.37 -33.80 35.11
C ALA A 782 -20.31 -34.16 36.61
N ILE A 783 -19.46 -33.47 37.39
CA ILE A 783 -19.38 -33.64 38.85
C ILE A 783 -20.67 -33.19 39.54
N ALA A 784 -21.29 -32.09 39.10
CA ALA A 784 -22.57 -31.64 39.66
C ALA A 784 -23.70 -32.66 39.39
N LEU A 785 -23.72 -33.26 38.19
CA LEU A 785 -24.68 -34.31 37.84
C LEU A 785 -24.45 -35.60 38.65
N SER A 786 -23.19 -36.03 38.86
CA SER A 786 -22.90 -37.21 39.68
C SER A 786 -23.29 -37.00 41.14
N LEU A 787 -22.98 -35.82 41.72
CA LEU A 787 -23.42 -35.46 43.07
C LEU A 787 -24.95 -35.37 43.18
N GLN A 788 -25.64 -34.88 42.14
CA GLN A 788 -27.11 -34.87 42.12
C GLN A 788 -27.70 -36.29 42.03
N GLN A 789 -27.03 -37.22 41.34
CA GLN A 789 -27.41 -38.63 41.33
C GLN A 789 -27.18 -39.28 42.70
N GLU A 790 -26.02 -39.05 43.33
CA GLU A 790 -25.73 -39.53 44.70
C GLU A 790 -26.75 -39.00 45.71
N ILE A 791 -27.12 -37.71 45.64
CA ILE A 791 -28.17 -37.13 46.49
C ILE A 791 -29.50 -37.84 46.25
N LYS A 792 -29.94 -38.03 45.00
CA LYS A 792 -31.19 -38.75 44.69
C LYS A 792 -31.17 -40.22 45.15
N GLU A 793 -30.03 -40.90 45.05
CA GLU A 793 -29.87 -42.25 45.58
C GLU A 793 -29.93 -42.27 47.11
N LYS A 794 -29.39 -41.25 47.79
CA LYS A 794 -29.45 -41.11 49.25
C LYS A 794 -30.84 -40.72 49.73
N GLU A 795 -31.53 -39.83 49.03
CA GLU A 795 -32.94 -39.50 49.22
C GLU A 795 -33.79 -40.76 49.05
N PHE A 796 -33.64 -41.51 47.96
CA PHE A 796 -34.34 -42.78 47.74
C PHE A 796 -34.03 -43.84 48.80
N GLN A 797 -32.78 -43.91 49.28
CA GLN A 797 -32.40 -44.75 50.43
C GLN A 797 -33.14 -44.30 51.69
N MET A 798 -33.19 -43.01 52.01
CA MET A 798 -33.91 -42.46 53.16
C MET A 798 -35.41 -42.70 53.07
N ASP A 799 -36.02 -42.45 51.91
CA ASP A 799 -37.42 -42.72 51.57
C ASP A 799 -37.77 -44.20 51.80
N ARG A 800 -36.88 -45.10 51.38
CA ARG A 800 -37.02 -46.54 51.60
C ARG A 800 -36.89 -46.89 53.08
N CYS A 801 -35.90 -46.35 53.78
CA CYS A 801 -35.74 -46.55 55.23
C CYS A 801 -36.97 -46.06 56.00
N GLN A 802 -37.56 -44.94 55.57
CA GLN A 802 -38.74 -44.34 56.20
C GLN A 802 -40.00 -45.16 55.93
N ARG A 803 -40.27 -45.59 54.69
CA ARG A 803 -41.37 -46.51 54.40
C ARG A 803 -41.24 -47.83 55.17
N GLN A 804 -40.04 -48.39 55.26
CA GLN A 804 -39.79 -49.58 56.07
C GLN A 804 -40.02 -49.33 57.56
N LEU A 805 -39.68 -48.15 58.10
CA LEU A 805 -39.97 -47.75 59.48
C LEU A 805 -41.48 -47.64 59.73
N GLU A 806 -42.23 -47.05 58.79
CA GLU A 806 -43.69 -46.91 58.82
C GLU A 806 -44.39 -48.28 58.75
N GLU A 807 -43.83 -49.23 58.00
CA GLU A 807 -44.26 -50.64 57.94
C GLU A 807 -43.80 -51.48 59.17
N GLY A 808 -43.05 -50.89 60.11
CA GLY A 808 -42.51 -51.59 61.29
C GLY A 808 -41.36 -52.56 60.99
N LEU A 809 -40.78 -52.50 59.79
CA LEU A 809 -39.64 -53.29 59.34
C LEU A 809 -38.29 -52.59 59.66
N PRO A 810 -37.17 -53.34 59.77
CA PRO A 810 -35.86 -52.76 60.01
C PRO A 810 -35.43 -51.81 58.88
N THR A 811 -34.99 -50.60 59.26
CA THR A 811 -34.69 -49.49 58.33
C THR A 811 -33.59 -49.79 57.31
N CYS A 812 -32.57 -50.58 57.66
CA CYS A 812 -31.55 -51.04 56.72
C CYS A 812 -31.29 -52.56 56.86
N PRO A 813 -31.08 -53.30 55.73
CA PRO A 813 -30.69 -54.71 55.78
C PRO A 813 -29.35 -54.97 56.48
N GLU A 814 -28.47 -53.95 56.55
CA GLU A 814 -27.17 -54.04 57.22
C GLU A 814 -27.32 -53.90 58.73
N LEU A 815 -28.05 -52.87 59.20
CA LEU A 815 -28.47 -52.74 60.60
C LEU A 815 -29.26 -53.97 61.06
N GLU A 816 -30.07 -54.59 60.19
CA GLU A 816 -30.73 -55.85 60.52
C GLU A 816 -29.75 -57.02 60.65
N LYS A 817 -28.75 -57.15 59.76
CA LYS A 817 -27.69 -58.16 59.89
C LYS A 817 -26.88 -57.97 61.17
N GLU A 818 -26.61 -56.73 61.57
CA GLU A 818 -25.93 -56.37 62.82
C GLU A 818 -26.80 -56.65 64.05
N TRP A 819 -28.08 -56.28 64.01
CA TRP A 819 -29.04 -56.63 65.06
C TRP A 819 -29.17 -58.14 65.21
N ARG A 820 -29.25 -58.89 64.10
CA ARG A 820 -29.23 -60.37 64.09
C ARG A 820 -27.90 -60.94 64.57
N ARG A 821 -26.75 -60.25 64.40
CA ARG A 821 -25.46 -60.62 65.03
C ARG A 821 -25.53 -60.40 66.55
N MET A 822 -25.89 -59.20 66.99
CA MET A 822 -26.08 -58.84 68.41
C MET A 822 -27.07 -59.79 69.13
N LEU A 823 -28.17 -60.18 68.49
CA LEU A 823 -29.13 -61.13 69.06
C LEU A 823 -28.55 -62.55 69.18
N ARG A 824 -27.75 -62.98 68.19
CA ARG A 824 -27.03 -64.27 68.25
C ARG A 824 -25.96 -64.26 69.35
N ASP A 825 -25.23 -63.17 69.51
CA ASP A 825 -24.20 -63.05 70.55
C ASP A 825 -24.80 -62.87 71.94
N ARG A 826 -25.95 -62.19 72.07
CA ARG A 826 -26.73 -62.16 73.32
C ARG A 826 -27.27 -63.54 73.69
N LYS A 827 -27.78 -64.33 72.73
CA LYS A 827 -28.17 -65.74 72.94
C LYS A 827 -26.97 -66.63 73.28
N ARG A 828 -25.80 -66.39 72.68
CA ARG A 828 -24.54 -67.09 73.01
C ARG A 828 -24.16 -66.80 74.47
N ARG A 829 -23.95 -65.53 74.84
CA ARG A 829 -23.63 -65.11 76.21
C ARG A 829 -24.63 -65.60 77.26
N ARG A 830 -25.92 -65.74 76.90
CA ARG A 830 -26.93 -66.30 77.81
C ARG A 830 -26.72 -67.81 78.03
N ARG A 831 -26.48 -68.59 76.96
CA ARG A 831 -26.12 -70.02 77.09
C ARG A 831 -24.79 -70.21 77.81
N ASP A 832 -23.77 -69.39 77.50
CA ASP A 832 -22.48 -69.43 78.19
C ASP A 832 -22.62 -69.12 79.70
N LYS A 833 -23.65 -68.37 80.10
CA LYS A 833 -24.01 -68.11 81.50
C LYS A 833 -24.81 -69.28 82.11
N GLU A 834 -25.82 -69.78 81.42
CA GLU A 834 -26.61 -70.96 81.80
C GLU A 834 -25.71 -72.21 81.98
N GLU A 835 -24.67 -72.38 81.16
CA GLU A 835 -23.68 -73.45 81.30
C GLU A 835 -22.72 -73.24 82.48
N ARG A 836 -22.28 -72.00 82.76
CA ARG A 836 -21.51 -71.72 83.98
C ARG A 836 -22.33 -71.89 85.24
N GLU A 837 -23.62 -71.56 85.21
CA GLU A 837 -24.52 -71.76 86.34
C GLU A 837 -24.74 -73.27 86.59
N ARG A 838 -24.94 -74.07 85.55
CA ARG A 838 -24.96 -75.54 85.68
C ARG A 838 -23.63 -76.13 86.16
N LEU A 839 -22.48 -75.65 85.65
CA LEU A 839 -21.17 -76.11 86.12
C LEU A 839 -20.93 -75.74 87.59
N ALA A 840 -21.38 -74.56 88.04
CA ALA A 840 -21.29 -74.17 89.44
C ALA A 840 -22.24 -74.98 90.35
N GLU A 841 -23.42 -75.38 89.85
CA GLU A 841 -24.30 -76.34 90.53
C GLU A 841 -23.65 -77.73 90.61
N GLU A 842 -23.05 -78.24 89.53
CA GLU A 842 -22.29 -79.50 89.53
C GLU A 842 -21.07 -79.43 90.46
N GLU A 843 -20.35 -78.30 90.52
CA GLU A 843 -19.25 -78.06 91.47
C GLU A 843 -19.71 -78.07 92.94
N GLN A 844 -20.94 -77.60 93.24
CA GLN A 844 -21.53 -77.73 94.59
C GLN A 844 -21.85 -79.18 94.95
N TRP A 845 -22.36 -79.98 94.00
CA TRP A 845 -22.57 -81.42 94.22
C TRP A 845 -21.26 -82.24 94.32
N ASN A 846 -20.16 -81.70 93.81
CA ASN A 846 -18.84 -82.32 93.82
C ASN A 846 -17.97 -81.95 95.05
N GLN A 847 -18.48 -81.15 95.99
CA GLN A 847 -17.84 -80.95 97.30
C GLN A 847 -18.10 -82.14 98.21
N LEU A 848 -17.03 -82.78 98.69
CA LEU A 848 -17.15 -83.76 99.78
C LEU A 848 -17.37 -83.05 101.13
N PRO A 849 -17.94 -83.73 102.15
CA PRO A 849 -18.16 -83.14 103.49
C PRO A 849 -16.91 -82.61 104.20
N ASN A 850 -15.70 -82.92 103.69
CA ASN A 850 -14.42 -82.45 104.21
C ASN A 850 -13.90 -81.17 103.51
N GLY A 851 -14.61 -80.65 102.50
CA GLY A 851 -14.25 -79.41 101.77
C GLY A 851 -13.39 -79.60 100.52
N ASP A 852 -12.90 -80.81 100.26
CA ASP A 852 -12.17 -81.14 99.02
C ASP A 852 -13.15 -81.40 97.85
N TYR A 853 -12.81 -80.86 96.67
CA TYR A 853 -13.55 -81.09 95.42
C TYR A 853 -13.08 -82.37 94.73
N THR A 854 -14.01 -83.22 94.31
CA THR A 854 -13.71 -84.43 93.51
C THR A 854 -14.31 -84.35 92.11
N THR A 855 -13.58 -84.83 91.11
CA THR A 855 -14.05 -84.93 89.71
C THR A 855 -14.54 -86.35 89.35
N ALA A 856 -14.65 -87.24 90.34
CA ALA A 856 -15.17 -88.59 90.14
C ALA A 856 -16.70 -88.62 90.27
N GLU A 857 -17.41 -89.06 89.22
CA GLU A 857 -18.86 -89.31 89.27
C GLU A 857 -19.22 -90.18 90.49
N SER A 858 -20.19 -89.74 91.31
CA SER A 858 -20.65 -90.54 92.44
C SER A 858 -21.25 -91.86 91.96
N ARG A 859 -20.83 -92.98 92.57
CA ARG A 859 -21.34 -94.30 92.18
C ARG A 859 -22.80 -94.44 92.63
N PRO A 860 -23.71 -94.97 91.79
CA PRO A 860 -25.07 -95.31 92.21
C PRO A 860 -25.02 -96.44 93.26
N ASN A 861 -25.15 -96.08 94.54
CA ASN A 861 -25.00 -97.03 95.65
C ASN A 861 -26.24 -97.89 95.91
N ALA A 862 -27.38 -97.55 95.28
CA ALA A 862 -28.65 -98.25 95.41
C ALA A 862 -29.45 -98.26 94.10
N TYR A 863 -30.38 -99.20 93.97
CA TYR A 863 -31.39 -99.22 92.92
C TYR A 863 -32.80 -99.19 93.51
N VAL A 864 -33.77 -98.75 92.70
CA VAL A 864 -35.20 -98.78 93.03
C VAL A 864 -35.84 -99.90 92.20
N PRO A 865 -36.28 -101.01 92.81
CA PRO A 865 -37.03 -102.04 92.09
C PRO A 865 -38.38 -101.49 91.63
N GLN A 866 -38.74 -101.70 90.38
CA GLN A 866 -40.00 -101.18 89.79
C GLN A 866 -41.26 -101.99 90.17
N THR A 867 -41.13 -103.01 91.04
CA THR A 867 -42.20 -103.98 91.36
C THR A 867 -42.77 -103.88 92.77
N ASP A 868 -42.25 -102.99 93.63
CA ASP A 868 -42.79 -102.72 94.98
C ASP A 868 -43.58 -101.40 94.98
N SER A 869 -44.72 -101.33 95.67
CA SER A 869 -45.66 -100.19 95.59
C SER A 869 -45.21 -98.90 96.29
N LEU A 870 -44.03 -98.87 96.90
CA LEU A 870 -43.38 -97.69 97.47
C LEU A 870 -41.87 -97.72 97.12
N PRO A 871 -41.31 -96.67 96.48
CA PRO A 871 -39.94 -96.70 95.96
C PRO A 871 -38.89 -96.41 97.04
N LEU A 872 -38.56 -97.41 97.86
CA LEU A 872 -37.42 -97.33 98.78
C LEU A 872 -36.15 -97.86 98.10
N PRO A 873 -35.05 -97.07 98.02
CA PRO A 873 -33.82 -97.48 97.37
C PRO A 873 -33.11 -98.59 98.17
N LYS A 874 -32.84 -99.74 97.53
CA LYS A 874 -32.12 -100.88 98.11
C LYS A 874 -30.65 -100.85 97.65
N PRO A 875 -29.66 -101.00 98.56
CA PRO A 875 -28.26 -100.93 98.19
C PRO A 875 -27.86 -102.08 97.26
N TYR A 876 -26.94 -101.82 96.32
CA TYR A 876 -26.30 -102.91 95.59
C TYR A 876 -25.43 -103.70 96.56
N GLY A 877 -25.63 -105.02 96.62
CA GLY A 877 -24.79 -105.92 97.44
C GLY A 877 -23.36 -106.05 96.88
N ALA A 878 -22.62 -107.04 97.37
CA ALA A 878 -21.20 -107.27 97.02
C ALA A 878 -20.89 -107.46 95.51
N GLN A 879 -21.90 -107.54 94.65
CA GLN A 879 -21.79 -107.58 93.19
C GLN A 879 -22.39 -106.31 92.57
N ALA A 880 -21.84 -105.14 92.90
CA ALA A 880 -22.25 -103.87 92.27
C ALA A 880 -21.77 -103.80 90.80
N PRO A 881 -22.62 -103.35 89.85
CA PRO A 881 -22.24 -103.28 88.44
C PRO A 881 -21.14 -102.24 88.17
N PHE A 882 -20.05 -102.66 87.54
CA PHE A 882 -18.95 -101.78 87.15
C PHE A 882 -19.26 -101.03 85.85
N LYS A 883 -19.28 -99.70 85.90
CA LYS A 883 -19.38 -98.82 84.73
C LYS A 883 -17.99 -98.66 84.10
N PRO A 884 -17.75 -99.10 82.85
CA PRO A 884 -16.47 -98.90 82.19
C PRO A 884 -16.13 -97.41 82.06
N SER A 885 -14.86 -97.05 82.27
CA SER A 885 -14.37 -95.69 82.05
C SER A 885 -14.51 -95.31 80.57
N GLN A 886 -15.00 -94.09 80.30
CA GLN A 886 -15.09 -93.60 78.92
C GLN A 886 -13.69 -93.43 78.31
N PRO A 887 -13.49 -93.78 77.03
CA PRO A 887 -12.19 -93.60 76.36
C PRO A 887 -11.83 -92.11 76.29
N GLY A 888 -10.60 -91.78 76.70
CA GLY A 888 -10.12 -90.40 76.79
C GLY A 888 -10.10 -89.66 75.45
N ALA A 889 -10.14 -88.32 75.52
CA ALA A 889 -10.38 -87.42 74.39
C ALA A 889 -9.40 -87.51 73.18
N ASN A 890 -8.31 -88.27 73.31
CA ASN A 890 -7.34 -88.57 72.25
C ASN A 890 -7.75 -89.74 71.32
N MET A 891 -8.80 -90.51 71.63
CA MET A 891 -9.27 -91.63 70.78
C MET A 891 -10.36 -91.23 69.76
N ARG A 892 -10.16 -90.16 69.00
CA ARG A 892 -11.16 -89.62 68.05
C ARG A 892 -11.28 -90.34 66.69
N HIS A 893 -10.56 -91.44 66.47
CA HIS A 893 -10.44 -92.10 65.16
C HIS A 893 -10.91 -93.57 65.15
N ILE A 894 -12.11 -93.84 65.66
CA ILE A 894 -12.83 -95.10 65.39
C ILE A 894 -14.13 -94.76 64.66
N ARG A 895 -14.19 -95.05 63.35
CA ARG A 895 -15.45 -94.98 62.59
C ARG A 895 -16.39 -96.08 63.09
N LYS A 896 -17.61 -95.71 63.49
CA LYS A 896 -18.68 -96.69 63.72
C LYS A 896 -19.05 -97.35 62.37
N PRO A 897 -19.14 -98.69 62.28
CA PRO A 897 -19.60 -99.33 61.05
C PRO A 897 -21.07 -98.97 60.79
N THR A 898 -21.36 -98.54 59.57
CA THR A 898 -22.73 -98.33 59.09
C THR A 898 -23.44 -99.68 58.99
N LEU A 899 -24.50 -99.84 59.78
CA LEU A 899 -25.45 -100.93 59.60
C LEU A 899 -26.17 -100.74 58.25
N GLN A 900 -26.13 -101.74 57.38
CA GLN A 900 -27.01 -101.78 56.21
C GLN A 900 -28.46 -101.98 56.68
N PRO A 901 -29.45 -101.33 56.04
CA PRO A 901 -30.84 -101.70 56.26
C PRO A 901 -31.05 -103.14 55.80
N LEU A 902 -31.68 -103.94 56.65
CA LEU A 902 -32.16 -105.27 56.27
C LEU A 902 -33.45 -105.11 55.48
N ASP A 903 -33.45 -105.59 54.24
CA ASP A 903 -34.69 -105.85 53.50
C ASP A 903 -35.40 -107.05 54.12
N ILE A 904 -36.62 -106.82 54.62
CA ILE A 904 -37.88 -107.62 54.47
C ILE A 904 -38.98 -106.90 55.27
#